data_AF-A0A1J0LR36-F1
#
_entry.id   AF-A0A1J0LR36-F1
#
_cell.length_a   1.000
_cell.length_b   1.000
_cell.length_c   1.000
_cell.angle_alpha   90.00
_cell.angle_beta   90.00
_cell.angle_gamma   90.00
#
_symmetry.space_group_name_H-M   'P 1'
#
loop_
_entity.id
_entity.type
_entity.pdbx_description
1 polymer ?
#
loop_
_entity_poly.entity_id
_entity_poly.type
_entity_poly.pdbx_seq_one_letter_code
_entity_poly.pdbx_strand_id
1 'polypeptide(L)'
;MRLRLAALAFLLPWALAQSLLVPPEAPVGQPLTLEGRDLPEGRFPLEVEGPQGTKAQEVAVQGGSFRLTLTPEAPGEYRVRLVLPSGALEGRFLAQGQPTPTLTEEGLRLPWGLLALPKGPWLGPLVQGERVYLAQGLLVLEASLKEPGVRYHYAPAKVVALRPGPEALLEGERVLPIPFPPLPFEGSEEDLKALAPLLQALMPPKPWPYFAYWALDPENLGPEDLEAYRQDLLARGHRPELPYAFPPVLAMAEAARRLEGKEPETARLLTDTLLRTSPLFPGSLAFFQERAEALEAQGLPAQALRLRVALETLKAWSPPNLEGLSLALAVLAVAYLALLLYLVLFYLPPQLRDLRNLGGFLGGFFRHPLLRLRHLSLAYASFGERLLALLLLLALGAATLLHGLDQQARKALFAPPLDRGSLRTQAALDWLRSLPPTPETQALLGYALLPEAPQEAKGLLEGSGLPFALALTGEEKALAEAYRKAPLEGPLRTALGLGTDPWGAREAGPSARTLYLALLRLGWGQFWEDPWRTFLALPLPLPERARPWAFLGYFALLFYHLLAFLLPRRKGTVPPTYALLVRLFVPGSLGFAAGLGVLLLFLAAWGLVRLGQGEGPGLLLAAYALHLLGLALSLRRP
;
A
#
# COMPACT_ATOMS: atom_id res chain seq x y z
N MET A 1 82.17 75.31 41.60
CA MET A 1 82.70 74.85 42.92
C MET A 1 81.48 74.56 43.79
N ARG A 2 81.19 73.28 44.05
CA ARG A 2 81.43 72.61 45.37
C ARG A 2 80.57 73.27 46.46
N LEU A 3 79.58 72.65 47.10
CA LEU A 3 79.43 71.28 47.62
C LEU A 3 77.91 70.98 47.77
N ARG A 4 77.37 69.90 47.19
CA ARG A 4 77.19 68.52 47.74
C ARG A 4 76.02 68.34 48.72
N LEU A 5 75.07 67.49 48.25
CA LEU A 5 74.44 66.38 48.98
C LEU A 5 73.57 66.69 50.21
N ALA A 6 72.25 66.81 49.99
CA ALA A 6 71.20 66.14 50.79
C ALA A 6 69.82 66.48 50.21
N ALA A 7 69.14 65.46 49.68
CA ALA A 7 67.67 65.30 49.58
C ALA A 7 67.28 64.50 48.33
N LEU A 8 67.93 63.35 48.16
CA LEU A 8 67.48 62.27 47.29
C LEU A 8 66.59 61.37 48.16
N ALA A 9 65.38 61.82 48.47
CA ALA A 9 64.32 61.05 49.14
C ALA A 9 63.00 61.85 49.25
N PHE A 10 62.48 62.37 48.14
CA PHE A 10 61.03 62.54 48.01
C PHE A 10 60.53 61.38 47.14
N LEU A 11 60.55 60.20 47.74
CA LEU A 11 59.86 59.03 47.23
C LEU A 11 58.36 59.31 47.36
N LEU A 12 57.69 59.39 46.22
CA LEU A 12 56.27 59.08 46.11
C LEU A 12 55.99 57.82 46.93
N PRO A 13 55.01 57.81 47.85
CA PRO A 13 54.35 56.56 48.13
C PRO A 13 53.54 56.23 46.88
N TRP A 14 53.98 55.24 46.11
CA TRP A 14 53.06 54.46 45.29
C TRP A 14 51.98 53.92 46.24
N ALA A 15 50.83 54.59 46.28
CA ALA A 15 49.62 54.01 46.81
C ALA A 15 49.23 52.90 45.84
N LEU A 16 49.64 51.67 46.14
CA LEU A 16 49.10 50.49 45.50
C LEU A 16 47.60 50.46 45.82
N ALA A 17 46.78 50.87 44.86
CA ALA A 17 45.34 50.89 45.02
C ALA A 17 44.84 49.43 45.02
N GLN A 18 44.32 48.99 46.16
CA GLN A 18 43.68 47.68 46.32
C GLN A 18 42.64 47.49 45.20
N SER A 19 42.72 46.37 44.48
CA SER A 19 41.84 46.13 43.34
C SER A 19 41.26 44.71 43.34
N LEU A 20 40.00 44.64 42.90
CA LEU A 20 39.27 43.39 42.65
C LEU A 20 38.98 43.32 41.15
N LEU A 21 39.65 42.40 40.46
CA LEU A 21 39.48 42.18 39.03
C LEU A 21 38.38 41.14 38.82
N VAL A 22 37.28 41.61 38.24
CA VAL A 22 36.13 40.80 37.85
C VAL A 22 35.93 40.96 36.34
N PRO A 23 35.91 39.87 35.55
CA PRO A 23 35.61 39.98 34.13
C PRO A 23 34.19 40.52 33.91
N PRO A 24 33.93 41.36 32.90
CA PRO A 24 32.63 42.00 32.72
C PRO A 24 31.51 41.03 32.32
N GLU A 25 31.85 39.91 31.67
CA GLU A 25 30.92 38.91 31.17
C GLU A 25 31.42 37.50 31.49
N ALA A 26 30.50 36.57 31.80
CA ALA A 26 30.81 35.17 32.00
C ALA A 26 29.68 34.26 31.47
N PRO A 27 29.98 33.12 30.84
CA PRO A 27 28.96 32.14 30.47
C PRO A 27 28.51 31.33 31.70
N VAL A 28 27.19 31.11 31.83
CA VAL A 28 26.63 30.22 32.86
C VAL A 28 27.22 28.81 32.75
N GLY A 29 27.65 28.23 33.86
CA GLY A 29 28.22 26.89 33.94
C GLY A 29 29.71 26.77 33.58
N GLN A 30 30.40 27.85 33.20
CA GLN A 30 31.86 27.84 32.99
C GLN A 30 32.62 28.52 34.14
N PRO A 31 33.81 28.01 34.53
CA PRO A 31 34.61 28.61 35.60
C PRO A 31 35.21 29.95 35.15
N LEU A 32 35.03 30.99 35.96
CA LEU A 32 35.69 32.29 35.83
C LEU A 32 36.66 32.50 37.00
N THR A 33 37.75 33.24 36.76
CA THR A 33 38.74 33.55 37.80
C THR A 33 38.53 34.96 38.32
N LEU A 34 38.29 35.09 39.62
CA LEU A 34 38.31 36.35 40.36
C LEU A 34 39.71 36.54 40.94
N GLU A 35 40.30 37.71 40.73
CA GLU A 35 41.65 38.03 41.23
C GLU A 35 41.63 39.30 42.08
N GLY A 36 42.17 39.23 43.29
CA GLY A 36 42.44 40.39 44.13
C GLY A 36 43.92 40.72 44.15
N ARG A 37 44.29 41.99 44.02
CA ARG A 37 45.69 42.47 44.02
C ARG A 37 45.91 43.59 45.03
N ASP A 38 47.13 43.64 45.55
CA ASP A 38 47.61 44.63 46.52
C ASP A 38 46.80 44.67 47.83
N LEU A 39 46.34 43.50 48.27
CA LEU A 39 45.46 43.31 49.43
C LEU A 39 46.25 43.06 50.73
N PRO A 40 45.74 43.46 51.91
CA PRO A 40 46.35 43.11 53.19
C PRO A 40 46.37 41.59 53.39
N GLU A 41 47.38 41.05 54.07
CA GLU A 41 47.42 39.62 54.38
C GLU A 41 46.35 39.25 55.41
N GLY A 42 45.67 38.13 55.19
CA GLY A 42 44.59 37.67 56.07
C GLY A 42 43.52 36.86 55.35
N ARG A 43 42.44 36.58 56.08
CA ARG A 43 41.23 35.96 55.54
C ARG A 43 40.10 36.98 55.56
N PHE A 44 39.44 37.14 54.42
CA PHE A 44 38.38 38.14 54.25
C PHE A 44 37.14 37.49 53.65
N PRO A 45 35.94 37.91 54.03
CA PRO A 45 34.72 37.42 53.42
C PRO A 45 34.51 38.08 52.05
N LEU A 46 34.21 37.23 51.07
CA LEU A 46 33.79 37.55 49.71
C LEU A 46 32.32 37.17 49.55
N GLU A 47 31.47 38.17 49.36
CA GLU A 47 30.04 37.99 49.09
C GLU A 47 29.81 38.01 47.58
N VAL A 48 29.15 36.97 47.07
CA VAL A 48 28.73 36.88 45.68
C VAL A 48 27.21 36.87 45.67
N GLU A 49 26.62 38.00 45.30
CA GLU A 49 25.19 38.19 45.13
C GLU A 49 24.82 37.91 43.68
N GLY A 50 23.90 36.97 43.46
CA GLY A 50 23.43 36.64 42.12
C GLY A 50 21.93 36.35 42.09
N PRO A 51 21.37 35.97 40.93
CA PRO A 51 19.94 35.74 40.73
C PRO A 51 19.32 34.66 41.62
N GLN A 52 20.14 33.74 42.15
CA GLN A 52 19.73 32.66 43.04
C GLN A 52 19.92 32.97 44.53
N GLY A 53 20.43 34.16 44.87
CA GLY A 53 20.71 34.60 46.24
C GLY A 53 22.18 34.96 46.47
N THR A 54 22.50 35.24 47.73
CA THR A 54 23.85 35.67 48.16
C THR A 54 24.63 34.51 48.75
N LYS A 55 25.86 34.30 48.28
CA LYS A 55 26.79 33.27 48.77
C LYS A 55 28.03 33.95 49.34
N ALA A 56 28.27 33.78 50.64
CA ALA A 56 29.49 34.25 51.29
C ALA A 56 30.55 33.15 51.29
N GLN A 57 31.77 33.47 50.87
CA GLN A 57 32.94 32.58 50.91
C GLN A 57 34.12 33.31 51.53
N GLU A 58 35.02 32.60 52.19
CA GLU A 58 36.22 33.20 52.79
C GLU A 58 37.40 33.05 51.82
N VAL A 59 38.07 34.15 51.48
CA VAL A 59 39.27 34.15 50.64
C VAL A 59 40.51 34.42 51.49
N ALA A 60 41.54 33.58 51.32
CA ALA A 60 42.83 33.76 51.97
C ALA A 60 43.78 34.52 51.05
N VAL A 61 44.25 35.69 51.49
CA VAL A 61 45.22 36.52 50.77
C VAL A 61 46.63 36.17 51.24
N GLN A 62 47.49 35.75 50.31
CA GLN A 62 48.90 35.43 50.57
C GLN A 62 49.78 36.22 49.60
N GLY A 63 50.83 36.88 50.11
CA GLY A 63 51.72 37.68 49.25
C GLY A 63 51.00 38.83 48.54
N GLY A 64 49.96 39.40 49.17
CA GLY A 64 49.21 40.54 48.64
C GLY A 64 48.16 40.23 47.57
N SER A 65 47.87 38.95 47.27
CA SER A 65 46.88 38.59 46.24
C SER A 65 46.08 37.33 46.58
N PHE A 66 44.96 37.12 45.88
CA PHE A 66 44.24 35.85 45.85
C PHE A 66 43.71 35.56 44.45
N ARG A 67 43.47 34.28 44.16
CA ARG A 67 42.75 33.83 42.96
C ARG A 67 41.67 32.83 43.37
N LEU A 68 40.42 33.10 43.01
CA LEU A 68 39.29 32.23 43.28
C LEU A 68 38.60 31.86 41.97
N THR A 69 38.35 30.57 41.76
CA THR A 69 37.55 30.09 40.63
C THR A 69 36.08 29.99 41.04
N LEU A 70 35.20 30.65 40.30
CA LEU A 70 33.76 30.68 40.55
C LEU A 70 33.01 30.26 39.28
N THR A 71 31.94 29.49 39.43
CA THR A 71 31.08 29.06 38.32
C THR A 71 29.67 29.64 38.53
N PRO A 72 29.18 30.55 37.66
CA PRO A 72 27.84 31.09 37.78
C PRO A 72 26.79 30.03 37.42
N GLU A 73 25.79 29.85 38.28
CA GLU A 73 24.80 28.76 38.19
C GLU A 73 23.52 29.17 37.42
N ALA A 74 23.23 30.47 37.36
CA ALA A 74 22.06 31.03 36.65
C ALA A 74 22.43 32.29 35.83
N PRO A 75 21.69 32.59 34.75
CA PRO A 75 21.88 33.81 33.98
C PRO A 75 21.38 35.05 34.75
N GLY A 76 22.08 36.18 34.62
CA GLY A 76 21.75 37.46 35.27
C GLY A 76 22.98 38.23 35.77
N GLU A 77 22.77 39.39 36.39
CA GLU A 77 23.86 40.21 36.96
C GLU A 77 24.33 39.60 38.28
N TYR A 78 25.65 39.47 38.44
CA TYR A 78 26.29 39.06 39.68
C TYR A 78 27.12 40.21 40.22
N ARG A 79 26.97 40.49 41.52
CA ARG A 79 27.75 41.47 42.26
C ARG A 79 28.69 40.74 43.21
N VAL A 80 29.97 41.03 43.10
CA VAL A 80 31.02 40.47 43.94
C VAL A 80 31.52 41.58 44.87
N ARG A 81 31.47 41.34 46.17
CA ARG A 81 31.89 42.29 47.20
C ARG A 81 32.90 41.65 48.14
N LEU A 82 34.10 42.21 48.21
CA LEU A 82 35.15 41.80 49.14
C LEU A 82 35.21 42.79 50.29
N VAL A 83 35.02 42.33 51.53
CA VAL A 83 35.03 43.20 52.72
C VAL A 83 36.43 43.24 53.33
N LEU A 84 37.11 44.39 53.23
CA LEU A 84 38.44 44.62 53.81
C LEU A 84 38.36 45.63 54.97
N PRO A 85 39.36 45.66 55.87
CA PRO A 85 39.46 46.67 56.94
C PRO A 85 39.53 48.11 56.41
N SER A 86 40.03 48.30 55.19
CA SER A 86 40.18 49.57 54.47
C SER A 86 38.91 50.03 53.73
N GLY A 87 37.87 49.20 53.67
CA GLY A 87 36.66 49.43 52.88
C GLY A 87 36.30 48.23 52.00
N ALA A 88 35.07 48.19 51.49
CA ALA A 88 34.64 47.11 50.61
C ALA A 88 35.07 47.39 49.16
N LEU A 89 35.63 46.39 48.48
CA LEU A 89 35.84 46.41 47.03
C LEU A 89 34.67 45.72 46.35
N GLU A 90 34.17 46.30 45.27
CA GLU A 90 33.04 45.75 44.52
C GLU A 90 33.38 45.59 43.04
N GLY A 91 32.92 44.48 42.46
CA GLY A 91 32.95 44.22 41.02
C GLY A 91 31.63 43.63 40.57
N ARG A 92 31.34 43.72 39.27
CA ARG A 92 30.10 43.21 38.68
C ARG A 92 30.41 42.47 37.40
N PHE A 93 29.65 41.41 37.14
CA PHE A 93 29.71 40.69 35.88
C PHE A 93 28.31 40.21 35.46
N LEU A 94 28.09 40.11 34.15
CA LEU A 94 26.85 39.58 33.59
C LEU A 94 27.04 38.11 33.22
N ALA A 95 26.27 37.22 33.85
CA ALA A 95 26.22 35.81 33.47
C ALA A 95 25.24 35.60 32.32
N GLN A 96 25.75 35.27 31.13
CA GLN A 96 24.91 35.02 29.94
C GLN A 96 24.44 33.56 29.91
N GLY A 97 23.14 33.34 29.71
CA GLY A 97 22.57 32.02 29.51
C GLY A 97 23.01 31.42 28.16
N GLN A 98 22.86 30.10 27.99
CA GLN A 98 23.10 29.50 26.67
C GLN A 98 22.11 30.09 25.66
N PRO A 99 22.57 30.60 24.50
CA PRO A 99 21.68 31.16 23.49
C PRO A 99 20.68 30.09 23.05
N THR A 100 19.39 30.35 23.32
CA THR A 100 18.32 29.42 23.00
C THR A 100 18.06 29.48 21.49
N PRO A 101 18.11 28.33 20.78
CA PRO A 101 17.87 28.31 19.35
C PRO A 101 16.47 28.82 19.06
N THR A 102 16.37 29.77 18.12
CA THR A 102 15.09 30.45 17.81
C THR A 102 14.83 30.33 16.32
N LEU A 103 13.65 29.81 15.97
CA LEU A 103 13.20 29.74 14.58
C LEU A 103 12.65 31.10 14.15
N THR A 104 13.16 31.63 13.05
CA THR A 104 12.79 32.92 12.46
C THR A 104 12.34 32.74 11.01
N GLU A 105 11.80 33.78 10.37
CA GLU A 105 11.39 33.71 8.96
C GLU A 105 12.55 33.42 7.99
N GLU A 106 13.77 33.81 8.35
CA GLU A 106 14.98 33.59 7.56
C GLU A 106 15.57 32.18 7.78
N GLY A 107 15.20 31.51 8.88
CA GLY A 107 15.71 30.20 9.27
C GLY A 107 15.96 30.06 10.78
N LEU A 108 16.75 29.06 11.16
CA LEU A 108 17.05 28.74 12.55
C LEU A 108 18.28 29.50 13.04
N ARG A 109 18.10 30.37 14.04
CA ARG A 109 19.22 31.04 14.72
C ARG A 109 19.84 30.12 15.74
N LEU A 110 21.13 29.82 15.57
CA LEU A 110 21.96 28.97 16.41
C LEU A 110 23.13 29.78 17.00
N PRO A 111 23.81 29.27 18.04
CA PRO A 111 24.93 29.97 18.67
C PRO A 111 26.06 30.36 17.72
N TRP A 112 26.28 29.57 16.65
CA TRP A 112 27.32 29.79 15.65
C TRP A 112 26.84 30.57 14.42
N GLY A 113 25.55 30.87 14.27
CA GLY A 113 25.03 31.61 13.12
C GLY A 113 23.59 31.26 12.73
N LEU A 114 23.16 31.80 11.59
CA LEU A 114 21.85 31.53 11.00
C LEU A 114 21.94 30.33 10.04
N LEU A 115 21.18 29.28 10.32
CA LEU A 115 20.90 28.22 9.35
C LEU A 115 19.72 28.64 8.48
N ALA A 116 19.99 29.03 7.24
CA ALA A 116 18.96 29.43 6.28
C ALA A 116 18.03 28.25 5.96
N LEU A 117 16.71 28.49 6.02
CA LEU A 117 15.70 27.48 5.72
C LEU A 117 14.77 27.97 4.61
N PRO A 118 14.32 27.10 3.70
CA PRO A 118 13.27 27.46 2.75
C PRO A 118 11.98 27.83 3.48
N LYS A 119 11.18 28.71 2.86
CA LYS A 119 9.90 29.14 3.42
C LYS A 119 8.95 27.96 3.58
N GLY A 120 8.30 27.87 4.73
CA GLY A 120 7.31 26.84 4.99
C GLY A 120 6.96 26.66 6.47
N PRO A 121 5.96 25.82 6.78
CA PRO A 121 5.53 25.55 8.15
C PRO A 121 6.48 24.57 8.83
N TRP A 122 7.59 25.09 9.36
CA TRP A 122 8.54 24.32 10.15
C TRP A 122 8.01 24.06 11.57
N LEU A 123 8.09 22.81 12.01
CA LEU A 123 7.82 22.37 13.37
C LEU A 123 9.11 22.40 14.20
N GLY A 124 9.01 22.84 15.45
CA GLY A 124 10.14 23.00 16.37
C GLY A 124 10.43 24.48 16.68
N PRO A 125 11.62 24.81 17.20
CA PRO A 125 12.77 23.95 17.44
C PRO A 125 12.58 23.03 18.66
N LEU A 126 12.87 21.73 18.52
CA LEU A 126 12.99 20.81 19.65
C LEU A 126 14.47 20.71 20.04
N VAL A 127 14.80 21.10 21.27
CA VAL A 127 16.18 21.02 21.80
C VAL A 127 16.34 19.78 22.67
N GLN A 128 17.29 18.91 22.32
CA GLN A 128 17.61 17.69 23.07
C GLN A 128 19.13 17.60 23.28
N GLY A 129 19.59 17.94 24.48
CA GLY A 129 21.02 18.04 24.78
C GLY A 129 21.68 19.09 23.89
N GLU A 130 22.67 18.68 23.10
CA GLU A 130 23.45 19.57 22.21
C GLU A 130 22.88 19.65 20.78
N ARG A 131 21.70 19.07 20.54
CA ARG A 131 21.08 18.96 19.21
C ARG A 131 19.76 19.71 19.15
N VAL A 132 19.49 20.29 17.99
CA VAL A 132 18.23 20.97 17.67
C VAL A 132 17.59 20.27 16.48
N TYR A 133 16.32 19.94 16.64
CA TYR A 133 15.51 19.28 15.63
C TYR A 133 14.44 20.23 15.08
N LEU A 134 14.30 20.22 13.75
CA LEU A 134 13.22 20.89 13.02
C LEU A 134 12.61 19.92 12.04
N ALA A 135 11.31 20.04 11.77
CA ALA A 135 10.65 19.18 10.80
C ALA A 135 9.77 19.98 9.83
N GLN A 136 9.71 19.55 8.58
CA GLN A 136 8.75 20.04 7.60
C GLN A 136 8.33 18.88 6.68
N GLY A 137 7.05 18.53 6.70
CA GLY A 137 6.52 17.41 5.90
C GLY A 137 7.20 16.09 6.28
N LEU A 138 7.92 15.50 5.34
CA LEU A 138 8.65 14.24 5.51
C LEU A 138 10.10 14.42 5.99
N LEU A 139 10.62 15.65 6.05
CA LEU A 139 12.03 15.92 6.33
C LEU A 139 12.21 16.44 7.76
N VAL A 140 13.15 15.84 8.49
CA VAL A 140 13.62 16.32 9.79
C VAL A 140 15.09 16.70 9.69
N LEU A 141 15.41 17.92 10.13
CA LEU A 141 16.76 18.44 10.23
C LEU A 141 17.26 18.29 11.66
N GLU A 142 18.50 17.83 11.80
CA GLU A 142 19.24 17.81 13.06
C GLU A 142 20.46 18.72 12.92
N ALA A 143 20.51 19.79 13.71
CA ALA A 143 21.64 20.72 13.80
C ALA A 143 22.33 20.62 15.16
N SER A 144 23.65 20.83 15.20
CA SER A 144 24.40 20.92 16.45
C SER A 144 24.37 22.34 17.00
N LEU A 145 24.30 22.49 18.33
CA LEU A 145 24.47 23.78 18.99
C LEU A 145 25.94 24.24 19.02
N LYS A 146 26.90 23.32 18.85
CA LYS A 146 28.35 23.62 18.98
C LYS A 146 29.04 23.90 17.65
N GLU A 147 28.67 23.16 16.61
CA GLU A 147 29.40 23.14 15.34
C GLU A 147 28.44 23.34 14.16
N PRO A 148 28.89 24.01 13.09
CA PRO A 148 28.09 24.15 11.88
C PRO A 148 27.93 22.79 11.20
N GLY A 149 26.69 22.44 10.88
CA GLY A 149 26.36 21.19 10.19
C GLY A 149 24.91 20.77 10.39
N VAL A 150 24.36 20.08 9.40
CA VAL A 150 22.98 19.58 9.41
C VAL A 150 22.96 18.14 8.95
N ARG A 151 22.24 17.30 9.70
CA ARG A 151 21.88 15.94 9.30
C ARG A 151 20.42 15.91 8.89
N TYR A 152 20.11 15.06 7.93
CA TYR A 152 18.79 14.96 7.32
C TYR A 152 18.22 13.58 7.60
N HIS A 153 17.02 13.55 8.18
CA HIS A 153 16.29 12.33 8.49
C HIS A 153 14.95 12.38 7.77
N TYR A 154 14.59 11.29 7.10
CA TYR A 154 13.37 11.21 6.29
C TYR A 154 12.36 10.30 6.96
N ALA A 155 11.22 10.87 7.34
CA ALA A 155 10.12 10.14 7.95
C ALA A 155 9.35 9.35 6.89
N PRO A 156 8.88 8.12 7.20
CA PRO A 156 8.07 7.32 6.28
C PRO A 156 6.65 7.88 6.07
N ALA A 157 6.20 8.79 6.91
CA ALA A 157 4.95 9.53 6.79
C ALA A 157 5.14 10.96 7.31
N LYS A 158 4.16 11.83 7.08
CA LYS A 158 4.22 13.24 7.45
C LYS A 158 4.43 13.43 8.97
N VAL A 159 5.41 14.25 9.34
CA VAL A 159 5.66 14.63 10.73
C VAL A 159 4.65 15.68 11.17
N VAL A 160 3.92 15.37 12.24
CA VAL A 160 2.90 16.26 12.83
C VAL A 160 3.42 16.95 14.09
N ALA A 161 4.32 16.32 14.85
CA ALA A 161 4.97 16.94 16.00
C ALA A 161 6.34 16.32 16.29
N LEU A 162 7.21 17.07 16.98
CA LEU A 162 8.47 16.60 17.54
C LEU A 162 8.32 16.45 19.06
N ARG A 163 8.84 15.36 19.64
CA ARG A 163 8.72 15.03 21.07
C ARG A 163 10.10 14.82 21.71
N PRO A 164 10.27 15.15 23.01
CA PRO A 164 11.49 14.82 23.74
C PRO A 164 11.74 13.31 23.70
N GLY A 165 12.96 12.87 23.35
CA GLY A 165 13.17 11.43 23.13
C GLY A 165 14.37 11.02 22.28
N PRO A 166 14.86 11.81 21.30
CA PRO A 166 14.15 12.60 20.28
C PRO A 166 13.24 11.72 19.40
N GLU A 167 11.96 12.05 19.35
CA GLU A 167 10.95 11.28 18.59
C GLU A 167 10.10 12.20 17.71
N ALA A 168 9.52 11.63 16.66
CA ALA A 168 8.52 12.31 15.84
C ALA A 168 7.18 11.59 15.94
N LEU A 169 6.10 12.36 16.15
CA LEU A 169 4.74 11.92 15.93
C LEU A 169 4.42 12.07 14.44
N LEU A 170 4.09 10.96 13.80
CA LEU A 170 3.70 10.92 12.41
C LEU A 170 2.17 10.99 12.28
N GLU A 171 1.71 11.34 11.08
CA GLU A 171 0.32 11.18 10.68
C GLU A 171 -0.10 9.70 10.82
N GLY A 172 -1.29 9.45 11.38
CA GLY A 172 -1.70 8.10 11.82
C GLY A 172 -1.28 7.74 13.25
N GLU A 173 -0.90 8.73 14.07
CA GLU A 173 -0.60 8.60 15.51
C GLU A 173 0.62 7.73 15.88
N ARG A 174 1.41 7.31 14.87
CA ARG A 174 2.62 6.52 15.08
C ARG A 174 3.75 7.40 15.60
N VAL A 175 4.39 6.99 16.70
CA VAL A 175 5.58 7.66 17.24
C VAL A 175 6.82 6.87 16.86
N LEU A 176 7.81 7.52 16.25
CA LEU A 176 9.06 6.89 15.86
C LEU A 176 10.27 7.67 16.41
N PRO A 177 11.36 6.98 16.80
CA PRO A 177 12.59 7.64 17.19
C PRO A 177 13.28 8.28 15.97
N ILE A 178 14.09 9.30 16.23
CA ILE A 178 14.98 9.94 15.24
C ILE A 178 16.43 9.51 15.55
N PRO A 179 17.17 8.88 14.61
CA PRO A 179 16.84 8.58 13.23
C PRO A 179 15.77 7.49 13.06
N PHE A 180 15.01 7.58 11.96
CA PHE A 180 13.88 6.69 11.69
C PHE A 180 14.33 5.27 11.32
N PRO A 181 13.60 4.22 11.77
CA PRO A 181 13.82 2.86 11.30
C PRO A 181 13.48 2.72 9.80
N PRO A 182 14.03 1.69 9.11
CA PRO A 182 13.82 1.47 7.68
C PRO A 182 12.43 0.87 7.39
N LEU A 183 11.38 1.63 7.64
CA LEU A 183 10.00 1.25 7.39
C LEU A 183 9.56 1.64 5.96
N PRO A 184 8.61 0.92 5.36
CA PRO A 184 7.99 1.33 4.10
C PRO A 184 7.37 2.73 4.19
N PHE A 185 7.30 3.44 3.06
CA PHE A 185 6.63 4.74 2.97
C PHE A 185 5.11 4.60 3.10
N GLU A 186 4.52 5.41 3.97
CA GLU A 186 3.08 5.46 4.25
C GLU A 186 2.47 6.84 3.94
N GLY A 187 3.27 7.82 3.51
CA GLY A 187 2.79 9.13 3.11
C GLY A 187 1.99 9.15 1.79
N SER A 188 1.46 10.34 1.47
CA SER A 188 0.66 10.61 0.28
C SER A 188 1.48 11.22 -0.87
N GLU A 189 0.84 11.44 -2.01
CA GLU A 189 1.46 12.15 -3.14
C GLU A 189 1.70 13.63 -2.80
N GLU A 190 0.82 14.25 -2.02
CA GLU A 190 0.97 15.63 -1.53
C GLU A 190 2.22 15.79 -0.65
N ASP A 191 2.55 14.79 0.16
CA ASP A 191 3.76 14.79 0.97
C ASP A 191 5.02 14.79 0.11
N LEU A 192 5.02 14.04 -1.00
CA LEU A 192 6.12 14.03 -1.96
C LEU A 192 6.24 15.37 -2.70
N LYS A 193 5.12 15.98 -3.08
CA LYS A 193 5.09 17.33 -3.68
C LYS A 193 5.67 18.38 -2.73
N ALA A 194 5.41 18.25 -1.42
CA ALA A 194 5.98 19.13 -0.41
C ALA A 194 7.48 18.88 -0.17
N LEU A 195 7.96 17.66 -0.38
CA LEU A 195 9.37 17.29 -0.21
C LEU A 195 10.25 17.82 -1.36
N ALA A 196 9.76 17.81 -2.60
CA ALA A 196 10.51 18.24 -3.79
C ALA A 196 11.23 19.61 -3.64
N PRO A 197 10.56 20.71 -3.21
CA PRO A 197 11.23 22.00 -3.03
C PRO A 197 12.27 21.99 -1.91
N LEU A 198 12.11 21.14 -0.89
CA LEU A 198 13.09 21.00 0.20
C LEU A 198 14.36 20.31 -0.28
N LEU A 199 14.24 19.27 -1.11
CA LEU A 199 15.39 18.60 -1.72
C LEU A 199 16.19 19.56 -2.60
N GLN A 200 15.51 20.42 -3.37
CA GLN A 200 16.14 21.42 -4.22
C GLN A 200 16.85 22.53 -3.42
N ALA A 201 16.20 23.04 -2.37
CA ALA A 201 16.73 24.16 -1.59
C ALA A 201 17.85 23.76 -0.63
N LEU A 202 17.74 22.60 0.01
CA LEU A 202 18.67 22.15 1.06
C LEU A 202 19.77 21.23 0.54
N MET A 203 19.60 20.65 -0.65
CA MET A 203 20.56 19.74 -1.30
C MET A 203 21.13 18.67 -0.34
N PRO A 204 20.27 17.86 0.34
CA PRO A 204 20.74 16.87 1.28
C PRO A 204 21.66 15.84 0.60
N PRO A 205 22.73 15.36 1.27
CA PRO A 205 23.65 14.41 0.68
C PRO A 205 22.94 13.08 0.37
N LYS A 206 23.26 12.48 -0.79
CA LYS A 206 22.81 11.15 -1.20
C LYS A 206 23.66 10.06 -0.50
N PRO A 207 23.16 8.81 -0.37
CA PRO A 207 21.88 8.30 -0.85
C PRO A 207 20.69 8.71 0.02
N TRP A 208 19.50 8.75 -0.60
CA TRP A 208 18.24 9.06 0.08
C TRP A 208 17.38 7.79 0.23
N PRO A 209 16.33 7.80 1.07
CA PRO A 209 15.33 6.76 0.97
C PRO A 209 14.63 6.76 -0.39
N TYR A 210 14.13 5.60 -0.82
CA TYR A 210 13.55 5.38 -2.14
C TYR A 210 12.43 6.39 -2.46
N PHE A 211 11.59 6.74 -1.47
CA PHE A 211 10.48 7.66 -1.67
C PHE A 211 10.91 9.12 -1.86
N ALA A 212 12.12 9.52 -1.47
CA ALA A 212 12.63 10.86 -1.77
C ALA A 212 12.91 11.03 -3.27
N TYR A 213 13.34 9.96 -3.96
CA TYR A 213 13.53 9.99 -5.41
C TYR A 213 12.20 10.13 -6.17
N TRP A 214 11.08 9.69 -5.58
CA TRP A 214 9.75 9.91 -6.15
C TRP A 214 9.26 11.36 -6.11
N ALA A 215 9.91 12.21 -5.32
CA ALA A 215 9.63 13.66 -5.33
C ALA A 215 10.24 14.35 -6.56
N LEU A 216 11.13 13.67 -7.30
CA LEU A 216 11.73 14.16 -8.54
C LEU A 216 10.96 13.66 -9.76
N ASP A 217 11.12 14.36 -10.88
CA ASP A 217 10.64 13.86 -12.18
C ASP A 217 11.42 12.57 -12.55
N PRO A 218 10.73 11.45 -12.85
CA PRO A 218 11.38 10.21 -13.25
C PRO A 218 12.37 10.35 -14.41
N GLU A 219 12.15 11.31 -15.31
CA GLU A 219 13.04 11.57 -16.45
C GLU A 219 14.43 12.08 -16.02
N ASN A 220 14.54 12.64 -14.81
CA ASN A 220 15.80 13.18 -14.28
C ASN A 220 16.57 12.19 -13.40
N LEU A 221 16.09 10.95 -13.23
CA LEU A 221 16.73 9.95 -12.38
C LEU A 221 17.86 9.23 -13.13
N GLY A 222 19.09 9.43 -12.66
CA GLY A 222 20.27 8.76 -13.21
C GLY A 222 20.43 7.31 -12.75
N PRO A 223 21.38 6.54 -13.33
CA PRO A 223 21.64 5.15 -12.93
C PRO A 223 21.96 4.97 -11.44
N GLU A 224 22.76 5.87 -10.86
CA GLU A 224 23.11 5.83 -9.43
C GLU A 224 21.88 6.06 -8.53
N ASP A 225 20.97 6.94 -8.96
CA ASP A 225 19.74 7.24 -8.23
C ASP A 225 18.78 6.06 -8.23
N LEU A 226 18.61 5.40 -9.39
CA LEU A 226 17.74 4.24 -9.53
C LEU A 226 18.30 3.01 -8.79
N GLU A 227 19.62 2.88 -8.72
CA GLU A 227 20.27 1.84 -7.93
C GLU A 227 20.13 2.09 -6.42
N ALA A 228 20.32 3.32 -5.95
CA ALA A 228 20.08 3.70 -4.55
C ALA A 228 18.60 3.51 -4.17
N TYR A 229 17.68 3.94 -5.03
CA TYR A 229 16.24 3.69 -4.94
C TYR A 229 15.95 2.20 -4.75
N ARG A 230 16.51 1.34 -5.61
CA ARG A 230 16.31 -0.11 -5.56
C ARG A 230 16.82 -0.71 -4.25
N GLN A 231 18.01 -0.32 -3.82
CA GLN A 231 18.63 -0.85 -2.59
C GLN A 231 17.82 -0.49 -1.35
N ASP A 232 17.42 0.78 -1.20
CA ASP A 232 16.63 1.21 -0.05
C ASP A 232 15.20 0.62 -0.06
N LEU A 233 14.57 0.51 -1.25
CA LEU A 233 13.27 -0.14 -1.40
C LEU A 233 13.32 -1.60 -0.93
N LEU A 234 14.34 -2.36 -1.32
CA LEU A 234 14.52 -3.75 -0.86
C LEU A 234 14.82 -3.83 0.65
N ALA A 235 15.64 -2.91 1.17
CA ALA A 235 15.98 -2.86 2.60
C ALA A 235 14.74 -2.63 3.50
N ARG A 236 13.73 -1.95 2.98
CA ARG A 236 12.45 -1.69 3.67
C ARG A 236 11.41 -2.79 3.50
N GLY A 237 11.78 -3.93 2.92
CA GLY A 237 10.91 -5.11 2.82
C GLY A 237 9.83 -5.02 1.74
N HIS A 238 10.05 -4.24 0.69
CA HIS A 238 9.22 -4.27 -0.52
C HIS A 238 9.43 -5.55 -1.31
N ARG A 239 8.38 -5.97 -2.02
CA ARG A 239 8.33 -7.25 -2.74
C ARG A 239 7.87 -7.07 -4.18
N PRO A 240 8.60 -7.62 -5.17
CA PRO A 240 8.16 -7.59 -6.55
C PRO A 240 6.89 -8.43 -6.79
N GLU A 241 6.58 -9.39 -5.92
CA GLU A 241 5.39 -10.25 -6.03
C GLU A 241 4.10 -9.58 -5.53
N LEU A 242 4.19 -8.40 -4.92
CA LEU A 242 3.05 -7.68 -4.36
C LEU A 242 2.58 -6.54 -5.28
N PRO A 243 1.26 -6.24 -5.30
CA PRO A 243 0.72 -5.12 -6.05
C PRO A 243 1.32 -3.78 -5.65
N TYR A 244 1.53 -2.90 -6.63
CA TYR A 244 2.04 -1.55 -6.43
C TYR A 244 1.27 -0.55 -7.30
N ALA A 245 0.27 0.13 -6.75
CA ALA A 245 -0.57 1.10 -7.48
C ALA A 245 -0.38 2.54 -7.02
N PHE A 246 0.77 2.85 -6.42
CA PHE A 246 1.08 4.19 -5.96
C PHE A 246 1.45 5.12 -7.15
N PRO A 247 0.96 6.37 -7.20
CA PRO A 247 1.11 7.25 -8.37
C PRO A 247 2.54 7.42 -8.91
N PRO A 248 3.61 7.56 -8.10
CA PRO A 248 4.98 7.64 -8.59
C PRO A 248 5.46 6.43 -9.41
N VAL A 249 4.97 5.22 -9.10
CA VAL A 249 5.29 4.01 -9.87
C VAL A 249 4.64 4.09 -11.26
N LEU A 250 3.38 4.55 -11.31
CA LEU A 250 2.67 4.77 -12.58
C LEU A 250 3.34 5.88 -13.40
N ALA A 251 3.74 6.98 -12.76
CA ALA A 251 4.47 8.07 -13.40
C ALA A 251 5.79 7.61 -14.02
N MET A 252 6.52 6.70 -13.37
CA MET A 252 7.74 6.10 -13.91
C MET A 252 7.44 5.24 -15.16
N ALA A 253 6.35 4.47 -15.16
CA ALA A 253 5.93 3.70 -16.34
C ALA A 253 5.48 4.60 -17.50
N GLU A 254 4.79 5.69 -17.21
CA GLU A 254 4.40 6.70 -18.20
C GLU A 254 5.62 7.43 -18.78
N ALA A 255 6.57 7.83 -17.93
CA ALA A 255 7.84 8.43 -18.35
C ALA A 255 8.61 7.50 -19.29
N ALA A 256 8.71 6.21 -18.95
CA ALA A 256 9.33 5.21 -19.82
C ALA A 256 8.65 5.14 -21.20
N ARG A 257 7.32 5.19 -21.29
CA ARG A 257 6.60 5.24 -22.58
C ARG A 257 6.91 6.51 -23.37
N ARG A 258 6.91 7.69 -22.71
CA ARG A 258 7.16 8.98 -23.37
C ARG A 258 8.58 9.09 -23.92
N LEU A 259 9.55 8.55 -23.19
CA LEU A 259 10.97 8.63 -23.54
C LEU A 259 11.37 7.65 -24.64
N GLU A 260 10.58 6.62 -24.94
CA GLU A 260 10.94 5.58 -25.91
C GLU A 260 11.44 6.11 -27.26
N GLY A 261 10.77 7.14 -27.81
CA GLY A 261 11.14 7.74 -29.08
C GLY A 261 12.16 8.86 -29.02
N LYS A 262 12.48 9.36 -27.81
CA LYS A 262 13.36 10.53 -27.60
C LYS A 262 14.71 10.12 -27.01
N GLU A 263 14.65 9.33 -25.93
CA GLU A 263 15.79 8.87 -25.14
C GLU A 263 15.58 7.38 -24.79
N PRO A 264 15.81 6.47 -25.76
CA PRO A 264 15.54 5.05 -25.59
C PRO A 264 16.37 4.43 -24.46
N GLU A 265 17.59 4.90 -24.22
CA GLU A 265 18.43 4.46 -23.12
C GLU A 265 17.78 4.70 -21.74
N THR A 266 17.26 5.90 -21.52
CA THR A 266 16.56 6.30 -20.30
C THR A 266 15.26 5.50 -20.14
N ALA A 267 14.49 5.33 -21.22
CA ALA A 267 13.29 4.51 -21.22
C ALA A 267 13.57 3.05 -20.81
N ARG A 268 14.68 2.46 -21.29
CA ARG A 268 15.13 1.12 -20.92
C ARG A 268 15.54 1.04 -19.45
N LEU A 269 16.25 2.05 -18.95
CA LEU A 269 16.69 2.11 -17.56
C LEU A 269 15.50 2.15 -16.59
N LEU A 270 14.49 2.98 -16.88
CA LEU A 270 13.24 3.01 -16.12
C LEU A 270 12.49 1.69 -16.21
N THR A 271 12.44 1.06 -17.39
CA THR A 271 11.80 -0.25 -17.59
C THR A 271 12.47 -1.36 -16.78
N ASP A 272 13.81 -1.46 -16.77
CA ASP A 272 14.54 -2.45 -15.95
C ASP A 272 14.37 -2.15 -14.46
N THR A 273 14.32 -0.88 -14.06
CA THR A 273 14.07 -0.48 -12.66
C THR A 273 12.68 -0.93 -12.21
N LEU A 274 11.63 -0.62 -12.98
CA LEU A 274 10.26 -1.07 -12.72
C LEU A 274 10.20 -2.59 -12.63
N LEU A 275 10.82 -3.29 -13.59
CA LEU A 275 10.83 -4.74 -13.59
C LEU A 275 11.42 -5.30 -12.31
N ARG A 276 12.56 -4.77 -11.84
CA ARG A 276 13.27 -5.29 -10.66
C ARG A 276 12.63 -4.91 -9.33
N THR A 277 11.93 -3.78 -9.26
CA THR A 277 11.46 -3.21 -7.98
C THR A 277 9.96 -3.35 -7.78
N SER A 278 9.17 -3.03 -8.81
CA SER A 278 7.72 -2.83 -8.72
C SER A 278 7.00 -3.32 -9.98
N PRO A 279 7.15 -4.60 -10.39
CA PRO A 279 6.65 -5.08 -11.68
C PRO A 279 5.13 -5.34 -11.71
N LEU A 280 4.44 -5.28 -10.59
CA LEU A 280 3.00 -5.55 -10.48
C LEU A 280 2.20 -4.27 -10.21
N PHE A 281 2.22 -3.33 -11.15
CA PHE A 281 1.34 -2.16 -11.15
C PHE A 281 0.13 -2.33 -12.09
N PRO A 282 -0.94 -1.52 -11.95
CA PRO A 282 -2.08 -1.54 -12.86
C PRO A 282 -1.67 -1.47 -14.35
N GLY A 283 -1.97 -2.53 -15.12
CA GLY A 283 -1.62 -2.61 -16.54
C GLY A 283 -0.17 -3.05 -16.83
N SER A 284 0.59 -3.52 -15.83
CA SER A 284 2.01 -3.85 -16.01
C SER A 284 2.28 -4.95 -17.04
N LEU A 285 1.44 -5.98 -17.14
CA LEU A 285 1.63 -7.06 -18.12
C LEU A 285 1.59 -6.53 -19.57
N ALA A 286 0.63 -5.64 -19.86
CA ALA A 286 0.54 -4.99 -21.17
C ALA A 286 1.73 -4.05 -21.40
N PHE A 287 2.14 -3.28 -20.39
CA PHE A 287 3.31 -2.42 -20.45
C PHE A 287 4.58 -3.20 -20.79
N PHE A 288 4.91 -4.28 -20.07
CA PHE A 288 6.14 -5.04 -20.35
C PHE A 288 6.09 -5.80 -21.68
N GLN A 289 4.89 -6.20 -22.14
CA GLN A 289 4.71 -6.78 -23.48
C GLN A 289 5.02 -5.75 -24.57
N GLU A 290 4.45 -4.55 -24.44
CA GLU A 290 4.69 -3.41 -25.33
C GLU A 290 6.18 -3.04 -25.37
N ARG A 291 6.86 -3.04 -24.21
CA ARG A 291 8.31 -2.79 -24.13
C ARG A 291 9.15 -3.89 -24.76
N ALA A 292 8.76 -5.16 -24.61
CA ALA A 292 9.45 -6.26 -25.27
C ALA A 292 9.38 -6.14 -26.81
N GLU A 293 8.22 -5.77 -27.35
CA GLU A 293 8.02 -5.54 -28.77
C GLU A 293 8.84 -4.34 -29.28
N ALA A 294 8.88 -3.25 -28.51
CA ALA A 294 9.68 -2.08 -28.85
C ALA A 294 11.19 -2.38 -28.87
N LEU A 295 11.70 -3.13 -27.88
CA LEU A 295 13.11 -3.58 -27.84
C LEU A 295 13.47 -4.47 -29.03
N GLU A 296 12.56 -5.35 -29.45
CA GLU A 296 12.76 -6.21 -30.60
C GLU A 296 12.83 -5.39 -31.91
N ALA A 297 11.94 -4.41 -32.07
CA ALA A 297 11.95 -3.48 -33.19
C ALA A 297 13.23 -2.61 -33.25
N GLN A 298 13.86 -2.36 -32.10
CA GLN A 298 15.14 -1.65 -31.99
C GLN A 298 16.37 -2.54 -32.21
N GLY A 299 16.19 -3.84 -32.49
CA GLY A 299 17.30 -4.77 -32.69
C GLY A 299 17.95 -5.26 -31.39
N LEU A 300 17.20 -5.27 -30.28
CA LEU A 300 17.66 -5.75 -28.96
C LEU A 300 16.91 -7.03 -28.51
N PRO A 301 16.96 -8.13 -29.31
CA PRO A 301 16.16 -9.31 -29.06
C PRO A 301 16.48 -10.02 -27.74
N ALA A 302 17.73 -9.94 -27.25
CA ALA A 302 18.12 -10.53 -25.98
C ALA A 302 17.44 -9.85 -24.78
N GLN A 303 17.31 -8.52 -24.81
CA GLN A 303 16.61 -7.77 -23.76
C GLN A 303 15.09 -7.98 -23.84
N ALA A 304 14.54 -8.01 -25.06
CA ALA A 304 13.15 -8.38 -25.29
C ALA A 304 12.82 -9.77 -24.74
N LEU A 305 13.70 -10.76 -24.97
CA LEU A 305 13.53 -12.11 -24.43
C LEU A 305 13.52 -12.13 -22.89
N ARG A 306 14.39 -11.34 -22.24
CA ARG A 306 14.40 -11.21 -20.78
C ARG A 306 13.07 -10.69 -20.25
N LEU A 307 12.46 -9.69 -20.91
CA LEU A 307 11.13 -9.20 -20.55
C LEU A 307 10.05 -10.27 -20.75
N ARG A 308 10.09 -11.00 -21.87
CA ARG A 308 9.14 -12.10 -22.15
C ARG A 308 9.21 -13.22 -21.10
N VAL A 309 10.42 -13.60 -20.66
CA VAL A 309 10.59 -14.59 -19.59
C VAL A 309 10.08 -14.07 -18.25
N ALA A 310 10.34 -12.79 -17.94
CA ALA A 310 9.83 -12.18 -16.73
C ALA A 310 8.30 -12.10 -16.73
N LEU A 311 7.67 -11.79 -17.86
CA LEU A 311 6.21 -11.76 -18.05
C LEU A 311 5.55 -13.10 -17.68
N GLU A 312 6.14 -14.24 -18.06
CA GLU A 312 5.59 -15.55 -17.67
C GLU A 312 5.60 -15.74 -16.15
N THR A 313 6.61 -15.22 -15.47
CA THR A 313 6.68 -15.23 -14.00
C THR A 313 5.65 -14.28 -13.39
N LEU A 314 5.52 -13.06 -13.93
CA LEU A 314 4.52 -12.08 -13.48
C LEU A 314 3.08 -12.59 -13.66
N LYS A 315 2.79 -13.33 -14.75
CA LYS A 315 1.49 -13.99 -14.96
C LYS A 315 1.20 -15.03 -13.89
N ALA A 316 2.22 -15.77 -13.42
CA ALA A 316 2.04 -16.77 -12.36
C ALA A 316 1.72 -16.10 -11.00
N TRP A 317 2.28 -14.92 -10.74
CA TRP A 317 2.01 -14.12 -9.54
C TRP A 317 0.69 -13.33 -9.62
N SER A 318 0.20 -13.04 -10.82
CA SER A 318 -1.03 -12.27 -11.03
C SER A 318 -2.29 -13.11 -10.78
N PRO A 319 -3.45 -12.48 -10.53
CA PRO A 319 -4.73 -13.17 -10.53
C PRO A 319 -4.96 -13.94 -11.85
N PRO A 320 -5.69 -15.07 -11.83
CA PRO A 320 -5.98 -15.84 -13.05
C PRO A 320 -6.68 -14.96 -14.09
N ASN A 321 -6.40 -15.16 -15.37
CA ASN A 321 -7.08 -14.40 -16.43
C ASN A 321 -8.55 -14.86 -16.53
N LEU A 322 -9.48 -13.96 -16.19
CA LEU A 322 -10.92 -14.15 -16.30
C LEU A 322 -11.58 -13.16 -17.27
N GLU A 323 -10.82 -12.59 -18.23
CA GLU A 323 -11.32 -11.64 -19.24
C GLU A 323 -12.53 -12.17 -20.03
N GLY A 324 -12.59 -13.49 -20.26
CA GLY A 324 -13.71 -14.15 -20.95
C GLY A 324 -14.96 -14.35 -20.10
N LEU A 325 -14.94 -14.06 -18.79
CA LEU A 325 -16.05 -14.34 -17.87
C LEU A 325 -17.30 -13.52 -18.19
N SER A 326 -17.12 -12.25 -18.61
CA SER A 326 -18.24 -11.37 -19.00
C SER A 326 -18.96 -11.90 -20.25
N LEU A 327 -18.20 -12.32 -21.26
CA LEU A 327 -18.72 -12.97 -22.46
C LEU A 327 -19.40 -14.29 -22.11
N ALA A 328 -18.77 -15.13 -21.30
CA ALA A 328 -19.33 -16.40 -20.86
C ALA A 328 -20.66 -16.21 -20.12
N LEU A 329 -20.77 -15.19 -19.27
CA LEU A 329 -22.00 -14.86 -18.55
C LEU A 329 -23.12 -14.42 -19.52
N ALA A 330 -22.81 -13.59 -20.51
CA ALA A 330 -23.78 -13.19 -21.55
C ALA A 330 -24.25 -14.39 -22.38
N VAL A 331 -23.33 -15.25 -22.82
CA VAL A 331 -23.64 -16.48 -23.56
C VAL A 331 -24.51 -17.42 -22.73
N LEU A 332 -24.19 -17.59 -21.45
CA LEU A 332 -24.94 -18.43 -20.54
C LEU A 332 -26.36 -17.90 -20.28
N ALA A 333 -26.52 -16.58 -20.13
CA ALA A 333 -27.81 -15.93 -20.00
C ALA A 333 -28.67 -16.11 -21.27
N VAL A 334 -28.10 -15.88 -22.46
CA VAL A 334 -28.80 -16.08 -23.73
C VAL A 334 -29.16 -17.54 -23.94
N ALA A 335 -28.27 -18.48 -23.65
CA ALA A 335 -28.54 -19.91 -23.75
C ALA A 335 -29.67 -20.35 -22.82
N TYR A 336 -29.66 -19.88 -21.56
CA TYR A 336 -30.72 -20.13 -20.59
C TYR A 336 -32.07 -19.56 -21.06
N LEU A 337 -32.10 -18.31 -21.52
CA LEU A 337 -33.32 -17.68 -22.03
C LEU A 337 -33.85 -18.37 -23.28
N ALA A 338 -32.97 -18.75 -24.22
CA ALA A 338 -33.34 -19.49 -25.43
C ALA A 338 -33.91 -20.88 -25.11
N LEU A 339 -33.32 -21.60 -24.14
CA LEU A 339 -33.85 -22.88 -23.67
C LEU A 339 -35.22 -22.69 -23.00
N LEU A 340 -35.38 -21.72 -22.11
CA LEU A 340 -36.67 -21.45 -21.48
C LEU A 340 -37.74 -21.07 -22.50
N LEU A 341 -37.40 -20.21 -23.46
CA LEU A 341 -38.29 -19.82 -24.54
C LEU A 341 -38.70 -21.05 -25.37
N TYR A 342 -37.75 -21.91 -25.72
CA TYR A 342 -38.03 -23.18 -26.38
C TYR A 342 -39.01 -24.04 -25.58
N LEU A 343 -38.74 -24.28 -24.30
CA LEU A 343 -39.59 -25.15 -23.47
C LEU A 343 -40.99 -24.57 -23.30
N VAL A 344 -41.11 -23.26 -23.11
CA VAL A 344 -42.41 -22.58 -23.02
C VAL A 344 -43.17 -22.72 -24.33
N LEU A 345 -42.56 -22.42 -25.48
CA LEU A 345 -43.21 -22.51 -26.78
C LEU A 345 -43.56 -23.96 -27.12
N PHE A 346 -42.61 -24.89 -27.02
CA PHE A 346 -42.80 -26.29 -27.39
C PHE A 346 -43.96 -26.95 -26.65
N TYR A 347 -44.10 -26.66 -25.34
CA TYR A 347 -45.16 -27.21 -24.51
C TYR A 347 -46.40 -26.30 -24.37
N LEU A 348 -46.46 -25.18 -25.10
CA LEU A 348 -47.60 -24.25 -25.04
C LEU A 348 -48.93 -24.89 -25.46
N PRO A 349 -49.03 -25.67 -26.57
CA PRO A 349 -50.31 -26.25 -26.98
C PRO A 349 -50.95 -27.20 -25.95
N PRO A 350 -50.25 -28.20 -25.38
CA PRO A 350 -50.85 -29.05 -24.35
C PRO A 350 -51.16 -28.25 -23.08
N GLN A 351 -50.34 -27.27 -22.73
CA GLN A 351 -50.61 -26.40 -21.56
C GLN A 351 -51.89 -25.56 -21.75
N LEU A 352 -52.10 -24.96 -22.92
CA LEU A 352 -53.33 -24.19 -23.20
C LEU A 352 -54.59 -25.06 -23.17
N ARG A 353 -54.50 -26.31 -23.64
CA ARG A 353 -55.62 -27.28 -23.57
C ARG A 353 -55.99 -27.57 -22.12
N ASP A 354 -55.00 -27.87 -21.28
CA ASP A 354 -55.23 -28.17 -19.86
C ASP A 354 -55.73 -26.94 -19.08
N LEU A 355 -55.26 -25.74 -19.42
CA LEU A 355 -55.64 -24.48 -18.76
C LEU A 355 -56.98 -23.91 -19.23
N ARG A 356 -57.57 -24.42 -20.32
CA ARG A 356 -58.82 -23.88 -20.88
C ARG A 356 -59.94 -23.85 -19.84
N ASN A 357 -60.06 -24.91 -19.04
CA ASN A 357 -61.10 -25.03 -18.00
C ASN A 357 -60.73 -24.29 -16.71
N LEU A 358 -59.49 -23.81 -16.59
CA LEU A 358 -58.98 -23.09 -15.42
C LEU A 358 -58.98 -21.57 -15.61
N GLY A 359 -59.56 -21.05 -16.69
CA GLY A 359 -59.57 -19.61 -17.00
C GLY A 359 -58.39 -19.15 -17.86
N GLY A 360 -57.72 -20.07 -18.56
CA GLY A 360 -56.65 -19.79 -19.52
C GLY A 360 -55.29 -19.56 -18.87
N PHE A 361 -54.32 -19.14 -19.69
CA PHE A 361 -52.91 -19.09 -19.29
C PHE A 361 -52.63 -18.12 -18.13
N LEU A 362 -53.23 -16.92 -18.19
CA LEU A 362 -53.08 -15.86 -17.19
C LEU A 362 -54.21 -15.89 -16.14
N GLY A 363 -55.47 -16.02 -16.57
CA GLY A 363 -56.64 -16.00 -15.67
C GLY A 363 -56.65 -17.13 -14.64
N GLY A 364 -56.00 -18.26 -14.94
CA GLY A 364 -55.90 -19.38 -14.01
C GLY A 364 -55.05 -19.12 -12.76
N PHE A 365 -54.11 -18.18 -12.78
CA PHE A 365 -53.38 -17.80 -11.56
C PHE A 365 -54.28 -17.09 -10.55
N PHE A 366 -55.28 -16.33 -11.02
CA PHE A 366 -56.21 -15.59 -10.15
C PHE A 366 -57.39 -16.44 -9.69
N ARG A 367 -57.92 -17.31 -10.56
CA ARG A 367 -59.11 -18.14 -10.24
C ARG A 367 -58.76 -19.41 -9.47
N HIS A 368 -57.65 -20.08 -9.83
CA HIS A 368 -57.27 -21.37 -9.27
C HIS A 368 -55.75 -21.48 -9.06
N PRO A 369 -55.16 -20.71 -8.12
CA PRO A 369 -53.71 -20.58 -7.97
C PRO A 369 -53.01 -21.94 -7.72
N LEU A 370 -53.55 -22.78 -6.84
CA LEU A 370 -52.96 -24.09 -6.54
C LEU A 370 -53.01 -25.06 -7.74
N LEU A 371 -54.12 -25.08 -8.49
CA LEU A 371 -54.21 -25.89 -9.70
C LEU A 371 -53.29 -25.36 -10.79
N ARG A 372 -53.11 -24.03 -10.87
CA ARG A 372 -52.19 -23.40 -11.83
C ARG A 372 -50.73 -23.71 -11.53
N LEU A 373 -50.33 -23.81 -10.25
CA LEU A 373 -49.02 -24.30 -9.84
C LEU A 373 -48.76 -25.74 -10.32
N ARG A 374 -49.78 -26.59 -10.42
CA ARG A 374 -49.62 -27.92 -11.04
C ARG A 374 -49.36 -27.88 -12.56
N HIS A 375 -49.54 -26.72 -13.20
CA HIS A 375 -49.47 -26.53 -14.65
C HIS A 375 -48.37 -25.53 -15.05
N LEU A 376 -47.32 -25.37 -14.23
CA LEU A 376 -46.15 -24.58 -14.59
C LEU A 376 -45.55 -25.07 -15.92
N SER A 377 -44.92 -24.18 -16.69
CA SER A 377 -44.45 -24.53 -18.03
C SER A 377 -43.42 -25.66 -18.00
N LEU A 378 -42.54 -25.69 -16.98
CA LEU A 378 -41.57 -26.78 -16.80
C LEU A 378 -42.21 -28.11 -16.34
N ALA A 379 -43.45 -28.12 -15.87
CA ALA A 379 -44.14 -29.36 -15.48
C ALA A 379 -44.45 -30.27 -16.70
N TYR A 380 -44.41 -29.73 -17.92
CA TYR A 380 -44.56 -30.50 -19.16
C TYR A 380 -43.21 -31.02 -19.69
N ALA A 381 -42.12 -30.33 -19.36
CA ALA A 381 -40.76 -30.71 -19.74
C ALA A 381 -40.36 -32.07 -19.16
N SER A 382 -39.51 -32.77 -19.90
CA SER A 382 -38.86 -34.01 -19.47
C SER A 382 -37.86 -33.76 -18.35
N PHE A 383 -37.45 -34.82 -17.64
CA PHE A 383 -36.45 -34.72 -16.57
C PHE A 383 -35.13 -34.11 -17.06
N GLY A 384 -34.63 -34.55 -18.23
CA GLY A 384 -33.39 -34.02 -18.82
C GLY A 384 -33.48 -32.53 -19.17
N GLU A 385 -34.62 -32.08 -19.70
CA GLU A 385 -34.86 -30.65 -19.98
C GLU A 385 -34.92 -29.80 -18.71
N ARG A 386 -35.60 -30.30 -17.66
CA ARG A 386 -35.65 -29.63 -16.34
C ARG A 386 -34.25 -29.54 -15.73
N LEU A 387 -33.47 -30.62 -15.81
CA LEU A 387 -32.11 -30.68 -15.29
C LEU A 387 -31.19 -29.72 -16.04
N LEU A 388 -31.25 -29.71 -17.37
CA LEU A 388 -30.47 -28.77 -18.18
C LEU A 388 -30.81 -27.31 -17.82
N ALA A 389 -32.10 -26.96 -17.73
CA ALA A 389 -32.52 -25.61 -17.36
C ALA A 389 -32.05 -25.21 -15.96
N LEU A 390 -32.15 -26.11 -14.97
CA LEU A 390 -31.65 -25.89 -13.62
C LEU A 390 -30.12 -25.71 -13.60
N LEU A 391 -29.38 -26.56 -14.31
CA LEU A 391 -27.91 -26.47 -14.37
C LEU A 391 -27.46 -25.16 -15.01
N LEU A 392 -28.12 -24.70 -16.09
CA LEU A 392 -27.84 -23.40 -16.69
C LEU A 392 -28.15 -22.24 -15.73
N LEU A 393 -29.25 -22.32 -14.97
CA LEU A 393 -29.58 -21.31 -13.96
C LEU A 393 -28.55 -21.27 -12.83
N LEU A 394 -28.16 -22.43 -12.29
CA LEU A 394 -27.14 -22.53 -11.24
C LEU A 394 -25.78 -22.03 -11.72
N ALA A 395 -25.38 -22.39 -12.94
CA ALA A 395 -24.17 -21.88 -13.55
C ALA A 395 -24.22 -20.37 -13.73
N LEU A 396 -25.38 -19.80 -14.11
CA LEU A 396 -25.55 -18.36 -14.27
C LEU A 396 -25.42 -17.62 -12.93
N GLY A 397 -26.04 -18.16 -11.87
CA GLY A 397 -25.90 -17.62 -10.51
C GLY A 397 -24.45 -17.67 -10.01
N ALA A 398 -23.80 -18.84 -10.15
CA ALA A 398 -22.40 -19.03 -9.74
C ALA A 398 -21.44 -18.13 -10.52
N ALA A 399 -21.60 -18.02 -11.85
CA ALA A 399 -20.78 -17.15 -12.68
C ALA A 399 -20.98 -15.67 -12.36
N THR A 400 -22.22 -15.24 -12.06
CA THR A 400 -22.52 -13.87 -11.64
C THR A 400 -21.86 -13.53 -10.31
N LEU A 401 -21.96 -14.43 -9.32
CA LEU A 401 -21.32 -14.27 -8.04
C LEU A 401 -19.78 -14.24 -8.17
N LEU A 402 -19.21 -15.19 -8.93
CA LEU A 402 -17.78 -15.22 -9.21
C LEU A 402 -17.31 -13.95 -9.90
N HIS A 403 -18.06 -13.42 -10.86
CA HIS A 403 -17.73 -12.17 -11.55
C HIS A 403 -17.69 -11.00 -10.56
N GLY A 404 -18.72 -10.84 -9.72
CA GLY A 404 -18.74 -9.79 -8.71
C GLY A 404 -17.58 -9.88 -7.71
N LEU A 405 -17.29 -11.09 -7.21
CA LEU A 405 -16.20 -11.35 -6.27
C LEU A 405 -14.82 -11.12 -6.92
N ASP A 406 -14.62 -11.57 -8.17
CA ASP A 406 -13.39 -11.33 -8.95
C ASP A 406 -13.13 -9.83 -9.11
N GLN A 407 -14.13 -9.06 -9.54
CA GLN A 407 -14.01 -7.62 -9.73
C GLN A 407 -13.72 -6.89 -8.41
N GLN A 408 -14.40 -7.28 -7.32
CA GLN A 408 -14.14 -6.72 -5.99
C GLN A 408 -12.72 -7.04 -5.51
N ALA A 409 -12.27 -8.28 -5.66
CA ALA A 409 -10.93 -8.70 -5.26
C ALA A 409 -9.84 -7.98 -6.08
N ARG A 410 -9.99 -7.88 -7.41
CA ARG A 410 -9.05 -7.15 -8.26
C ARG A 410 -8.97 -5.67 -7.91
N LYS A 411 -10.10 -5.03 -7.61
CA LYS A 411 -10.14 -3.63 -7.18
C LYS A 411 -9.42 -3.46 -5.85
N ALA A 412 -9.63 -4.37 -4.90
CA ALA A 412 -8.99 -4.31 -3.59
C ALA A 412 -7.47 -4.53 -3.63
N LEU A 413 -6.96 -5.38 -4.52
CA LEU A 413 -5.52 -5.65 -4.66
C LEU A 413 -4.69 -4.39 -4.94
N PHE A 414 -5.24 -3.45 -5.70
CA PHE A 414 -4.56 -2.23 -6.12
C PHE A 414 -5.10 -0.99 -5.39
N ALA A 415 -5.77 -1.19 -4.25
CA ALA A 415 -6.26 -0.11 -3.40
C ALA A 415 -5.54 -0.14 -2.04
N PRO A 416 -5.46 0.99 -1.32
CA PRO A 416 -4.96 1.00 0.05
C PRO A 416 -5.71 0.00 0.93
N PRO A 417 -5.01 -0.76 1.78
CA PRO A 417 -3.57 -0.65 2.11
C PRO A 417 -2.64 -1.59 1.30
N LEU A 418 -3.14 -2.30 0.28
CA LEU A 418 -2.39 -3.33 -0.46
C LEU A 418 -1.58 -2.78 -1.64
N ASP A 419 -1.70 -1.49 -1.95
CA ASP A 419 -1.17 -0.81 -3.13
C ASP A 419 0.29 -0.36 -3.02
N ARG A 420 0.99 -0.75 -1.95
CA ARG A 420 2.33 -0.24 -1.59
C ARG A 420 3.47 -1.21 -1.86
N GLY A 421 3.24 -2.37 -2.48
CA GLY A 421 4.30 -3.36 -2.71
C GLY A 421 4.85 -4.02 -1.44
N SER A 422 4.18 -3.83 -0.30
CA SER A 422 4.55 -4.39 1.00
C SER A 422 3.32 -4.59 1.88
N LEU A 423 3.34 -5.65 2.69
CA LEU A 423 2.34 -5.89 3.76
C LEU A 423 2.82 -5.38 5.13
N ARG A 424 3.98 -4.70 5.18
CA ARG A 424 4.64 -4.27 6.42
C ARG A 424 4.39 -2.79 6.76
N THR A 425 3.45 -2.15 6.07
CA THR A 425 2.94 -0.83 6.46
C THR A 425 2.02 -0.97 7.68
N GLN A 426 1.91 0.08 8.49
CA GLN A 426 0.97 0.07 9.61
C GLN A 426 -0.47 -0.14 9.13
N ALA A 427 -0.85 0.55 8.04
CA ALA A 427 -2.17 0.40 7.43
C ALA A 427 -2.47 -1.05 6.97
N ALA A 428 -1.48 -1.78 6.43
CA ALA A 428 -1.66 -3.18 6.06
C ALA A 428 -1.78 -4.10 7.28
N LEU A 429 -0.99 -3.85 8.33
CA LEU A 429 -1.08 -4.58 9.60
C LEU A 429 -2.45 -4.41 10.26
N ASP A 430 -2.95 -3.18 10.36
CA ASP A 430 -4.24 -2.89 10.97
C ASP A 430 -5.39 -3.48 10.17
N TRP A 431 -5.30 -3.42 8.83
CA TRP A 431 -6.24 -4.11 7.96
C TRP A 431 -6.21 -5.62 8.17
N LEU A 432 -5.04 -6.26 8.16
CA LEU A 432 -4.92 -7.72 8.38
C LEU A 432 -5.48 -8.13 9.75
N ARG A 433 -5.25 -7.35 10.81
CA ARG A 433 -5.82 -7.58 12.15
C ARG A 433 -7.34 -7.44 12.19
N SER A 434 -7.93 -6.64 11.31
CA SER A 434 -9.39 -6.46 11.22
C SER A 434 -10.11 -7.60 10.51
N LEU A 435 -9.38 -8.47 9.79
CA LEU A 435 -9.98 -9.57 9.03
C LEU A 435 -10.34 -10.76 9.92
N PRO A 436 -11.35 -11.57 9.54
CA PRO A 436 -11.62 -12.85 10.18
C PRO A 436 -10.37 -13.73 10.23
N PRO A 437 -10.10 -14.45 11.34
CA PRO A 437 -8.89 -15.25 11.52
C PRO A 437 -9.01 -16.60 10.79
N THR A 438 -8.83 -16.59 9.47
CA THR A 438 -8.69 -17.82 8.67
C THR A 438 -7.21 -18.20 8.56
N PRO A 439 -6.87 -19.46 8.23
CA PRO A 439 -5.47 -19.86 8.02
C PRO A 439 -4.72 -19.02 6.98
N GLU A 440 -5.43 -18.45 6.00
CA GLU A 440 -4.85 -17.57 5.00
C GLU A 440 -4.57 -16.17 5.56
N THR A 441 -5.51 -15.56 6.28
CA THR A 441 -5.33 -14.21 6.85
C THR A 441 -4.32 -14.23 7.99
N GLN A 442 -4.31 -15.28 8.80
CA GLN A 442 -3.30 -15.50 9.84
C GLN A 442 -1.90 -15.61 9.24
N ALA A 443 -1.72 -16.37 8.14
CA ALA A 443 -0.42 -16.46 7.48
C ALA A 443 0.05 -15.12 6.89
N LEU A 444 -0.86 -14.34 6.30
CA LEU A 444 -0.55 -13.00 5.80
C LEU A 444 -0.14 -12.06 6.94
N LEU A 445 -0.85 -12.10 8.07
CA LEU A 445 -0.51 -11.36 9.28
C LEU A 445 0.83 -11.81 9.86
N GLY A 446 1.08 -13.11 9.94
CA GLY A 446 2.35 -13.68 10.38
C GLY A 446 3.52 -13.22 9.51
N TYR A 447 3.35 -13.21 8.18
CA TYR A 447 4.35 -12.65 7.28
C TYR A 447 4.61 -11.16 7.50
N ALA A 448 3.55 -10.38 7.70
CA ALA A 448 3.65 -8.94 7.94
C ALA A 448 4.37 -8.63 9.27
N LEU A 449 4.11 -9.41 10.32
CA LEU A 449 4.70 -9.25 11.66
C LEU A 449 6.12 -9.81 11.80
N LEU A 450 6.62 -10.58 10.82
CA LEU A 450 7.90 -11.29 10.92
C LEU A 450 9.09 -10.42 11.39
N PRO A 451 9.25 -9.15 10.92
CA PRO A 451 10.35 -8.29 11.38
C PRO A 451 10.16 -7.72 12.79
N GLU A 452 8.92 -7.50 13.21
CA GLU A 452 8.60 -6.81 14.47
C GLU A 452 8.38 -7.79 15.63
N ALA A 453 7.73 -8.92 15.37
CA ALA A 453 7.35 -9.92 16.36
C ALA A 453 7.56 -11.36 15.82
N PRO A 454 8.81 -11.83 15.66
CA PRO A 454 9.11 -13.09 14.98
C PRO A 454 8.53 -14.34 15.67
N GLN A 455 8.36 -14.32 16.99
CA GLN A 455 7.78 -15.45 17.72
C GLN A 455 6.27 -15.56 17.48
N GLU A 456 5.55 -14.44 17.55
CA GLU A 456 4.12 -14.38 17.22
C GLU A 456 3.88 -14.74 15.74
N ALA A 457 4.71 -14.18 14.86
CA ALA A 457 4.67 -14.47 13.42
C ALA A 457 4.77 -15.97 13.13
N LYS A 458 5.69 -16.70 13.78
CA LYS A 458 5.81 -18.15 13.60
C LYS A 458 4.53 -18.90 13.99
N GLY A 459 3.95 -18.59 15.14
CA GLY A 459 2.69 -19.22 15.56
C GLY A 459 1.54 -18.99 14.59
N LEU A 460 1.48 -17.82 13.95
CA LEU A 460 0.48 -17.50 12.92
C LEU A 460 0.71 -18.23 11.59
N LEU A 461 1.95 -18.59 11.27
CA LEU A 461 2.32 -19.27 10.02
C LEU A 461 2.06 -20.79 10.08
N GLU A 462 2.21 -21.42 11.24
CA GLU A 462 2.11 -22.87 11.44
C GLU A 462 0.75 -23.48 11.01
N GLY A 463 -0.34 -22.70 11.12
CA GLY A 463 -1.68 -23.16 10.77
C GLY A 463 -1.98 -23.19 9.26
N SER A 464 -1.07 -22.71 8.40
CA SER A 464 -1.35 -22.42 7.00
C SER A 464 -0.67 -23.37 6.02
N GLY A 465 -1.43 -23.87 5.07
CA GLY A 465 -0.91 -24.70 3.97
C GLY A 465 -0.36 -23.91 2.79
N LEU A 466 -0.26 -22.57 2.89
CA LEU A 466 0.22 -21.70 1.82
C LEU A 466 1.74 -21.88 1.59
N PRO A 467 2.23 -21.89 0.33
CA PRO A 467 3.63 -22.18 0.02
C PRO A 467 4.63 -21.27 0.76
N PHE A 468 4.39 -19.96 0.78
CA PHE A 468 5.28 -19.04 1.49
C PHE A 468 5.30 -19.29 3.01
N ALA A 469 4.15 -19.64 3.61
CA ALA A 469 4.06 -19.87 5.04
C ALA A 469 4.87 -21.12 5.44
N LEU A 470 4.68 -22.22 4.69
CA LEU A 470 5.45 -23.46 4.83
C LEU A 470 6.96 -23.25 4.65
N ALA A 471 7.37 -22.33 3.78
CA ALA A 471 8.78 -22.03 3.59
C ALA A 471 9.37 -21.17 4.72
N LEU A 472 8.57 -20.31 5.34
CA LEU A 472 8.99 -19.45 6.45
C LEU A 472 9.07 -20.18 7.80
N THR A 473 8.39 -21.31 7.97
CA THR A 473 8.59 -22.16 9.17
C THR A 473 10.00 -22.74 9.23
N GLY A 474 10.66 -22.91 8.07
CA GLY A 474 12.07 -23.31 7.97
C GLY A 474 12.33 -24.81 8.16
N GLU A 475 11.30 -25.64 8.28
CA GLU A 475 11.45 -27.09 8.36
C GLU A 475 11.72 -27.71 6.99
N GLU A 476 12.69 -28.61 6.88
CA GLU A 476 13.10 -29.23 5.60
C GLU A 476 11.92 -29.91 4.86
N LYS A 477 11.06 -30.61 5.60
CA LYS A 477 9.86 -31.24 5.05
C LYS A 477 8.85 -30.21 4.54
N ALA A 478 8.65 -29.12 5.28
CA ALA A 478 7.74 -28.04 4.90
C ALA A 478 8.24 -27.29 3.67
N LEU A 479 9.55 -27.06 3.55
CA LEU A 479 10.16 -26.45 2.37
C LEU A 479 9.98 -27.32 1.11
N ALA A 480 10.14 -28.65 1.23
CA ALA A 480 9.88 -29.58 0.13
C ALA A 480 8.39 -29.60 -0.28
N GLU A 481 7.48 -29.51 0.69
CA GLU A 481 6.04 -29.40 0.42
C GLU A 481 5.68 -28.07 -0.26
N ALA A 482 6.24 -26.96 0.22
CA ALA A 482 6.08 -25.63 -0.39
C ALA A 482 6.48 -25.67 -1.87
N TYR A 483 7.64 -26.26 -2.19
CA TYR A 483 8.11 -26.41 -3.56
C TYR A 483 7.19 -27.27 -4.43
N ARG A 484 6.61 -28.36 -3.89
CA ARG A 484 5.62 -29.17 -4.62
C ARG A 484 4.37 -28.37 -4.97
N LYS A 485 3.94 -27.46 -4.10
CA LYS A 485 2.78 -26.59 -4.31
C LYS A 485 3.08 -25.43 -5.26
N ALA A 486 4.29 -24.88 -5.22
CA ALA A 486 4.69 -23.71 -6.01
C ALA A 486 6.11 -23.86 -6.58
N PRO A 487 6.34 -24.76 -7.56
CA PRO A 487 7.69 -25.08 -8.06
C PRO A 487 8.36 -23.93 -8.82
N LEU A 488 7.59 -22.91 -9.20
CA LEU A 488 8.06 -21.74 -9.94
C LEU A 488 8.40 -20.55 -9.02
N GLU A 489 8.15 -20.62 -7.72
CA GLU A 489 8.48 -19.52 -6.81
C GLU A 489 10.00 -19.42 -6.60
N GLY A 490 10.58 -18.30 -7.02
CA GLY A 490 12.02 -18.03 -6.91
C GLY A 490 12.60 -18.20 -5.51
N PRO A 491 11.97 -17.68 -4.44
CA PRO A 491 12.46 -17.86 -3.08
C PRO A 491 12.60 -19.34 -2.67
N LEU A 492 11.64 -20.18 -3.05
CA LEU A 492 11.65 -21.61 -2.74
C LEU A 492 12.77 -22.33 -3.49
N ARG A 493 12.92 -22.03 -4.79
CA ARG A 493 14.01 -22.58 -5.61
C ARG A 493 15.37 -22.18 -5.08
N THR A 494 15.51 -20.92 -4.68
CA THR A 494 16.75 -20.40 -4.09
C THR A 494 17.09 -21.10 -2.78
N ALA A 495 16.10 -21.24 -1.89
CA ALA A 495 16.27 -21.93 -0.60
C ALA A 495 16.67 -23.41 -0.77
N LEU A 496 16.24 -24.05 -1.86
CA LEU A 496 16.59 -25.44 -2.22
C LEU A 496 17.85 -25.57 -3.09
N GLY A 497 18.50 -24.47 -3.48
CA GLY A 497 19.67 -24.50 -4.38
C GLY A 497 19.34 -24.87 -5.84
N LEU A 498 18.08 -24.75 -6.27
CA LEU A 498 17.59 -25.09 -7.63
C LEU A 498 17.67 -23.92 -8.63
N GLY A 499 18.47 -22.91 -8.31
CA GLY A 499 18.66 -21.68 -9.08
C GLY A 499 17.77 -20.51 -8.65
N THR A 500 18.09 -19.33 -9.15
CA THR A 500 17.40 -18.07 -8.86
C THR A 500 16.50 -17.64 -10.03
N ASP A 501 15.41 -16.96 -9.73
CA ASP A 501 14.59 -16.27 -10.74
C ASP A 501 15.20 -14.89 -11.10
N PRO A 502 14.62 -14.11 -12.04
CA PRO A 502 15.16 -12.82 -12.46
C PRO A 502 15.33 -11.75 -11.38
N TRP A 503 14.73 -11.94 -10.20
CA TRP A 503 14.78 -11.00 -9.07
C TRP A 503 15.78 -11.41 -7.99
N GLY A 504 16.44 -12.56 -8.14
CA GLY A 504 17.49 -13.03 -7.24
C GLY A 504 16.98 -13.57 -5.90
N ALA A 505 17.92 -13.81 -4.99
CA ALA A 505 17.66 -14.38 -3.68
C ALA A 505 16.87 -13.41 -2.80
N ARG A 506 15.78 -13.90 -2.18
CA ARG A 506 14.94 -13.17 -1.24
C ARG A 506 14.14 -14.13 -0.38
N GLU A 507 13.63 -13.64 0.74
CA GLU A 507 12.74 -14.36 1.66
C GLU A 507 11.50 -14.92 0.94
N ALA A 508 10.88 -16.00 1.41
CA ALA A 508 9.59 -16.44 0.88
C ALA A 508 8.48 -15.46 1.30
N GLY A 509 7.53 -15.16 0.42
CA GLY A 509 6.47 -14.19 0.72
C GLY A 509 5.22 -14.38 -0.13
N PRO A 510 4.10 -13.75 0.24
CA PRO A 510 2.86 -13.83 -0.52
C PRO A 510 3.00 -13.13 -1.88
N SER A 511 2.25 -13.63 -2.84
CA SER A 511 2.08 -13.02 -4.17
C SER A 511 0.73 -12.32 -4.32
N ALA A 512 0.57 -11.49 -5.35
CA ALA A 512 -0.72 -10.88 -5.69
C ALA A 512 -1.83 -11.94 -5.89
N ARG A 513 -1.50 -13.11 -6.42
CA ARG A 513 -2.41 -14.26 -6.54
C ARG A 513 -2.80 -14.83 -5.19
N THR A 514 -1.86 -14.88 -4.24
CA THR A 514 -2.15 -15.31 -2.86
C THR A 514 -3.13 -14.36 -2.20
N LEU A 515 -2.90 -13.05 -2.30
CA LEU A 515 -3.82 -12.02 -1.81
C LEU A 515 -5.19 -12.11 -2.50
N TYR A 516 -5.22 -12.29 -3.82
CA TYR A 516 -6.45 -12.44 -4.59
C TYR A 516 -7.29 -13.62 -4.10
N LEU A 517 -6.68 -14.78 -3.90
CA LEU A 517 -7.38 -15.98 -3.43
C LEU A 517 -7.88 -15.81 -1.99
N ALA A 518 -7.11 -15.15 -1.12
CA ALA A 518 -7.55 -14.81 0.23
C ALA A 518 -8.77 -13.88 0.20
N LEU A 519 -8.74 -12.83 -0.62
CA LEU A 519 -9.85 -11.90 -0.80
C LEU A 519 -11.10 -12.58 -1.36
N LEU A 520 -10.95 -13.47 -2.35
CA LEU A 520 -12.07 -14.27 -2.87
C LEU A 520 -12.70 -15.15 -1.79
N ARG A 521 -11.87 -15.81 -0.97
CA ARG A 521 -12.35 -16.68 0.11
C ARG A 521 -13.07 -15.89 1.19
N LEU A 522 -12.56 -14.72 1.55
CA LEU A 522 -13.22 -13.79 2.47
C LEU A 522 -14.56 -13.31 1.92
N GLY A 523 -14.60 -12.86 0.66
CA GLY A 523 -15.84 -12.43 0.01
C GLY A 523 -16.88 -13.55 -0.11
N TRP A 524 -16.43 -14.79 -0.34
CA TRP A 524 -17.29 -15.97 -0.31
C TRP A 524 -17.85 -16.24 1.08
N GLY A 525 -17.03 -16.10 2.14
CA GLY A 525 -17.48 -16.21 3.53
C GLY A 525 -18.54 -15.17 3.87
N GLN A 526 -18.29 -13.90 3.53
CA GLN A 526 -19.24 -12.79 3.73
C GLN A 526 -20.56 -13.02 2.99
N PHE A 527 -20.50 -13.56 1.76
CA PHE A 527 -21.71 -13.92 1.02
C PHE A 527 -22.54 -14.99 1.73
N TRP A 528 -21.93 -15.96 2.41
CA TRP A 528 -22.67 -16.97 3.18
C TRP A 528 -23.28 -16.41 4.46
N GLU A 529 -22.63 -15.43 5.09
CA GLU A 529 -23.12 -14.77 6.29
C GLU A 529 -24.32 -13.86 5.99
N ASP A 530 -24.24 -13.02 4.95
CA ASP A 530 -25.34 -12.16 4.50
C ASP A 530 -25.37 -12.10 2.95
N PRO A 531 -26.09 -13.04 2.30
CA PRO A 531 -26.15 -13.11 0.84
C PRO A 531 -26.77 -11.86 0.21
N TRP A 532 -27.75 -11.25 0.89
CA TRP A 532 -28.48 -10.09 0.38
C TRP A 532 -27.59 -8.86 0.35
N ARG A 533 -27.01 -8.48 1.50
CA ARG A 533 -26.16 -7.28 1.58
C ARG A 533 -24.92 -7.44 0.72
N THR A 534 -24.29 -8.61 0.76
CA THR A 534 -23.07 -8.87 -0.01
C THR A 534 -23.34 -8.76 -1.50
N PHE A 535 -24.40 -9.40 -2.02
CA PHE A 535 -24.74 -9.32 -3.44
C PHE A 535 -25.02 -7.90 -3.91
N LEU A 536 -25.73 -7.09 -3.12
CA LEU A 536 -26.03 -5.69 -3.49
C LEU A 536 -24.77 -4.83 -3.58
N ALA A 537 -23.76 -5.13 -2.76
CA ALA A 537 -22.47 -4.44 -2.75
C ALA A 537 -21.54 -4.85 -3.89
N LEU A 538 -21.78 -6.00 -4.54
CA LEU A 538 -20.91 -6.50 -5.61
C LEU A 538 -20.89 -5.53 -6.82
N PRO A 539 -19.72 -5.31 -7.43
CA PRO A 539 -19.57 -4.55 -8.67
C PRO A 539 -20.06 -5.36 -9.87
N LEU A 540 -21.37 -5.54 -9.98
CA LEU A 540 -22.01 -6.27 -11.07
C LEU A 540 -22.31 -5.35 -12.26
N PRO A 541 -22.35 -5.88 -13.50
CA PRO A 541 -22.77 -5.15 -14.71
C PRO A 541 -24.30 -4.97 -14.75
N LEU A 542 -24.89 -4.53 -13.62
CA LEU A 542 -26.30 -4.26 -13.44
C LEU A 542 -26.46 -2.90 -12.77
N PRO A 543 -27.42 -2.07 -13.21
CA PRO A 543 -27.77 -0.84 -12.50
C PRO A 543 -28.08 -1.11 -11.04
N GLU A 544 -27.66 -0.22 -10.13
CA GLU A 544 -27.84 -0.42 -8.68
C GLU A 544 -29.31 -0.70 -8.29
N ARG A 545 -30.25 0.00 -8.93
CA ARG A 545 -31.70 -0.19 -8.72
C ARG A 545 -32.21 -1.55 -9.18
N ALA A 546 -31.52 -2.21 -10.11
CA ALA A 546 -31.91 -3.52 -10.63
C ALA A 546 -31.35 -4.69 -9.80
N ARG A 547 -30.28 -4.48 -9.02
CA ARG A 547 -29.65 -5.52 -8.20
C ARG A 547 -30.62 -6.23 -7.23
N PRO A 548 -31.47 -5.55 -6.43
CA PRO A 548 -32.40 -6.25 -5.53
C PRO A 548 -33.40 -7.12 -6.30
N TRP A 549 -33.88 -6.64 -7.45
CA TRP A 549 -34.79 -7.39 -8.30
C TRP A 549 -34.11 -8.57 -8.99
N ALA A 550 -32.85 -8.42 -9.40
CA ALA A 550 -32.06 -9.52 -9.95
C ALA A 550 -31.84 -10.63 -8.92
N PHE A 551 -31.52 -10.27 -7.67
CA PHE A 551 -31.37 -11.22 -6.57
C PHE A 551 -32.70 -11.95 -6.30
N LEU A 552 -33.77 -11.21 -6.03
CA LEU A 552 -35.09 -11.81 -5.76
C LEU A 552 -35.58 -12.65 -6.95
N GLY A 553 -35.38 -12.14 -8.17
CA GLY A 553 -35.73 -12.83 -9.41
C GLY A 553 -34.96 -14.14 -9.57
N TYR A 554 -33.67 -14.17 -9.24
CA TYR A 554 -32.87 -15.40 -9.25
C TYR A 554 -33.42 -16.45 -8.29
N PHE A 555 -33.70 -16.09 -7.03
CA PHE A 555 -34.25 -17.04 -6.06
C PHE A 555 -35.68 -17.47 -6.40
N ALA A 556 -36.50 -16.57 -6.95
CA ALA A 556 -37.83 -16.93 -7.46
C ALA A 556 -37.75 -17.92 -8.63
N LEU A 557 -36.82 -17.71 -9.56
CA LEU A 557 -36.56 -18.65 -10.67
C LEU A 557 -36.01 -19.97 -10.15
N LEU A 558 -35.11 -19.96 -9.18
CA LEU A 558 -34.57 -21.17 -8.57
C LEU A 558 -35.68 -21.98 -7.91
N PHE A 559 -36.54 -21.32 -7.12
CA PHE A 559 -37.71 -21.94 -6.52
C PHE A 559 -38.67 -22.51 -7.58
N TYR A 560 -38.92 -21.76 -8.68
CA TYR A 560 -39.72 -22.23 -9.80
C TYR A 560 -39.15 -23.51 -10.43
N HIS A 561 -37.83 -23.61 -10.60
CA HIS A 561 -37.18 -24.81 -11.12
C HIS A 561 -37.28 -25.99 -10.14
N LEU A 562 -36.99 -25.77 -8.86
CA LEU A 562 -37.07 -26.82 -7.84
C LEU A 562 -38.49 -27.35 -7.70
N LEU A 563 -39.49 -26.46 -7.71
CA LEU A 563 -40.90 -26.86 -7.67
C LEU A 563 -41.27 -27.72 -8.89
N ALA A 564 -40.74 -27.42 -10.08
CA ALA A 564 -40.98 -28.22 -11.26
C ALA A 564 -40.49 -29.67 -11.13
N PHE A 565 -39.47 -29.96 -10.31
CA PHE A 565 -39.05 -31.35 -10.03
C PHE A 565 -40.01 -32.09 -9.10
N LEU A 566 -40.63 -31.39 -8.14
CA LEU A 566 -41.62 -31.98 -7.23
C LEU A 566 -42.96 -32.28 -7.93
N LEU A 567 -43.23 -31.62 -9.06
CA LEU A 567 -44.46 -31.79 -9.80
C LEU A 567 -44.39 -32.97 -10.79
N PRO A 568 -45.39 -33.88 -10.77
CA PRO A 568 -45.44 -34.98 -11.71
C PRO A 568 -45.53 -34.45 -13.15
N ARG A 569 -44.80 -35.10 -14.07
CA ARG A 569 -44.78 -34.70 -15.48
C ARG A 569 -46.17 -34.80 -16.09
N ARG A 570 -46.65 -33.71 -16.66
CA ARG A 570 -47.88 -33.69 -17.45
C ARG A 570 -47.61 -34.30 -18.83
N LYS A 571 -48.42 -35.27 -19.21
CA LYS A 571 -48.41 -35.85 -20.56
C LYS A 571 -49.30 -35.01 -21.45
N GLY A 572 -48.80 -34.62 -22.61
CA GLY A 572 -49.57 -33.89 -23.61
C GLY A 572 -48.97 -34.10 -24.99
N THR A 573 -49.81 -34.37 -25.99
CA THR A 573 -49.38 -34.54 -27.37
C THR A 573 -49.20 -33.19 -28.04
N VAL A 574 -47.97 -32.91 -28.49
CA VAL A 574 -47.66 -31.72 -29.28
C VAL A 574 -47.94 -32.03 -30.75
N PRO A 575 -48.70 -31.19 -31.48
CA PRO A 575 -48.93 -31.40 -32.91
C PRO A 575 -47.60 -31.47 -33.69
N PRO A 576 -47.39 -32.45 -34.59
CA PRO A 576 -46.11 -32.62 -35.29
C PRO A 576 -45.65 -31.39 -36.08
N THR A 577 -46.59 -30.70 -36.74
CA THR A 577 -46.31 -29.47 -37.50
C THR A 577 -45.87 -28.31 -36.60
N TYR A 578 -46.50 -28.17 -35.43
CA TYR A 578 -46.12 -27.18 -34.43
C TYR A 578 -44.75 -27.49 -33.81
N ALA A 579 -44.52 -28.77 -33.48
CA ALA A 579 -43.24 -29.23 -32.94
C ALA A 579 -42.09 -28.94 -33.92
N LEU A 580 -42.30 -29.19 -35.22
CA LEU A 580 -41.32 -28.88 -36.27
C LEU A 580 -41.05 -27.37 -36.35
N LEU A 581 -42.11 -26.55 -36.35
CA LEU A 581 -42.00 -25.09 -36.40
C LEU A 581 -41.18 -24.54 -35.24
N VAL A 582 -41.49 -24.93 -34.00
CA VAL A 582 -40.73 -24.48 -32.81
C VAL A 582 -39.27 -24.95 -32.85
N ARG A 583 -39.04 -26.19 -33.32
CA ARG A 583 -37.67 -26.74 -33.44
C ARG A 583 -36.82 -26.01 -34.47
N LEU A 584 -37.40 -25.40 -35.50
CA LEU A 584 -36.64 -24.59 -36.47
C LEU A 584 -36.02 -23.33 -35.84
N PHE A 585 -36.67 -22.75 -34.82
CA PHE A 585 -36.25 -21.47 -34.23
C PHE A 585 -35.14 -21.59 -33.17
N VAL A 586 -34.93 -22.77 -32.58
CA VAL A 586 -33.94 -22.94 -31.50
C VAL A 586 -32.95 -24.04 -31.89
N PRO A 587 -31.71 -23.65 -32.29
CA PRO A 587 -30.65 -24.60 -32.57
C PRO A 587 -30.40 -25.56 -31.42
N GLY A 588 -30.26 -26.84 -31.74
CA GLY A 588 -30.01 -27.91 -30.76
C GLY A 588 -31.25 -28.53 -30.13
N SER A 589 -32.45 -27.99 -30.40
CA SER A 589 -33.73 -28.48 -29.86
C SER A 589 -34.06 -29.95 -30.14
N LEU A 590 -33.42 -30.58 -31.13
CA LEU A 590 -33.59 -32.00 -31.46
C LEU A 590 -32.86 -32.96 -30.51
N GLY A 591 -31.87 -32.46 -29.77
CA GLY A 591 -30.86 -33.31 -29.13
C GLY A 591 -30.37 -32.83 -27.77
N PHE A 592 -31.17 -32.06 -27.01
CA PHE A 592 -30.77 -31.61 -25.68
C PHE A 592 -30.40 -32.77 -24.74
N ALA A 593 -31.06 -33.92 -24.88
CA ALA A 593 -30.73 -35.14 -24.12
C ALA A 593 -29.46 -35.86 -24.59
N ALA A 594 -28.94 -35.54 -25.79
CA ALA A 594 -27.79 -36.22 -26.41
C ALA A 594 -26.49 -35.39 -26.39
N GLY A 595 -26.46 -34.27 -25.65
CA GLY A 595 -25.28 -33.39 -25.52
C GLY A 595 -25.01 -32.49 -26.73
N LEU A 596 -25.15 -33.01 -27.95
CA LEU A 596 -24.95 -32.26 -29.19
C LEU A 596 -25.93 -31.08 -29.34
N GLY A 597 -27.15 -31.23 -28.83
CA GLY A 597 -28.10 -30.12 -28.77
C GLY A 597 -27.67 -28.98 -27.85
N VAL A 598 -26.97 -29.30 -26.75
CA VAL A 598 -26.46 -28.30 -25.81
C VAL A 598 -25.31 -27.52 -26.44
N LEU A 599 -24.42 -28.19 -27.19
CA LEU A 599 -23.35 -27.53 -27.94
C LEU A 599 -23.91 -26.56 -28.99
N LEU A 600 -24.93 -26.96 -29.75
CA LEU A 600 -25.57 -26.09 -30.74
C LEU A 600 -26.28 -24.90 -30.10
N LEU A 601 -26.90 -25.08 -28.92
CA LEU A 601 -27.49 -23.99 -28.15
C LEU A 601 -26.44 -22.97 -27.73
N PHE A 602 -25.30 -23.41 -27.18
CA PHE A 602 -24.22 -22.53 -26.79
C PHE A 602 -23.56 -21.84 -27.99
N LEU A 603 -23.36 -22.54 -29.11
CA LEU A 603 -22.82 -21.96 -30.33
C LEU A 603 -23.75 -20.87 -30.91
N ALA A 604 -25.07 -21.13 -30.91
CA ALA A 604 -26.06 -20.15 -31.33
C ALA A 604 -26.12 -18.95 -30.37
N ALA A 605 -26.10 -19.19 -29.05
CA ALA A 605 -26.05 -18.12 -28.05
C ALA A 605 -24.80 -17.27 -28.18
N TRP A 606 -23.64 -17.90 -28.42
CA TRP A 606 -22.39 -17.19 -28.66
C TRP A 606 -22.45 -16.37 -29.95
N GLY A 607 -22.92 -16.95 -31.05
CA GLY A 607 -23.11 -16.23 -32.31
C GLY A 607 -24.06 -15.04 -32.16
N LEU A 608 -25.13 -15.17 -31.37
CA LEU A 608 -26.07 -14.07 -31.09
C LEU A 608 -25.43 -12.95 -30.27
N VAL A 609 -24.66 -13.29 -29.24
CA VAL A 609 -23.93 -12.30 -28.43
C VAL A 609 -22.91 -11.56 -29.29
N ARG A 610 -22.13 -12.27 -30.12
CA ARG A 610 -21.17 -11.65 -31.05
C ARG A 610 -21.84 -10.74 -32.07
N LEU A 611 -22.96 -11.17 -32.64
CA LEU A 611 -23.76 -10.35 -33.55
C LEU A 611 -24.23 -9.05 -32.87
N GLY A 612 -24.66 -9.13 -31.61
CA GLY A 612 -25.03 -7.96 -30.82
C GLY A 612 -23.86 -7.02 -30.50
N GLN A 613 -22.62 -7.51 -30.56
CA GLN A 613 -21.38 -6.73 -30.40
C GLN A 613 -20.85 -6.14 -31.72
N GLY A 614 -21.56 -6.33 -32.84
CA GLY A 614 -21.17 -5.84 -34.16
C GLY A 614 -20.25 -6.79 -34.94
N GLU A 615 -20.00 -8.01 -34.44
CA GLU A 615 -19.31 -9.04 -35.22
C GLU A 615 -20.28 -9.71 -36.22
N GLY A 616 -19.75 -10.32 -37.28
CA GLY A 616 -20.57 -10.93 -38.33
C GLY A 616 -21.40 -12.13 -37.88
N PRO A 617 -22.48 -12.50 -38.61
CA PRO A 617 -23.41 -13.58 -38.23
C PRO A 617 -22.86 -15.01 -38.41
N GLY A 618 -21.57 -15.17 -38.74
CA GLY A 618 -21.00 -16.44 -39.20
C GLY A 618 -21.19 -17.61 -38.23
N LEU A 619 -20.93 -17.40 -36.93
CA LEU A 619 -21.11 -18.45 -35.91
C LEU A 619 -22.59 -18.85 -35.74
N LEU A 620 -23.50 -17.87 -35.82
CA LEU A 620 -24.93 -18.11 -35.72
C LEU A 620 -25.41 -18.93 -36.94
N LEU A 621 -25.01 -18.53 -38.15
CA LEU A 621 -25.32 -19.26 -39.38
C LEU A 621 -24.77 -20.68 -39.36
N ALA A 622 -23.55 -20.88 -38.85
CA ALA A 622 -22.96 -22.21 -38.69
C ALA A 622 -23.77 -23.08 -37.72
N ALA A 623 -24.20 -22.54 -36.57
CA ALA A 623 -25.06 -23.25 -35.63
C ALA A 623 -26.39 -23.67 -36.27
N TYR A 624 -27.01 -22.77 -37.04
CA TYR A 624 -28.24 -23.06 -37.78
C TYR A 624 -28.02 -24.06 -38.91
N ALA A 625 -26.93 -23.99 -39.67
CA ALA A 625 -26.62 -24.94 -40.73
C ALA A 625 -26.47 -26.37 -40.18
N LEU A 626 -25.72 -26.53 -39.09
CA LEU A 626 -25.57 -27.82 -38.40
C LEU A 626 -26.90 -28.32 -37.84
N HIS A 627 -27.70 -27.42 -37.26
CA HIS A 627 -29.04 -27.75 -36.75
C HIS A 627 -29.98 -28.21 -37.87
N LEU A 628 -30.02 -27.51 -39.00
CA LEU A 628 -30.84 -27.87 -40.17
C LEU A 628 -30.39 -29.18 -40.81
N LEU A 629 -29.08 -29.44 -40.88
CA LEU A 629 -28.54 -30.73 -41.31
C LEU A 629 -29.05 -31.86 -40.40
N GLY A 630 -28.93 -31.68 -39.08
CA GLY A 630 -29.44 -32.65 -38.09
C GLY A 630 -30.95 -32.86 -38.22
N LEU A 631 -31.71 -31.79 -38.48
CA LEU A 631 -33.15 -31.83 -38.70
C LEU A 631 -33.50 -32.62 -39.97
N ALA A 632 -32.82 -32.35 -41.09
CA ALA A 632 -33.01 -33.07 -42.34
C ALA A 632 -32.66 -34.57 -42.21
N LEU A 633 -31.59 -34.91 -41.49
CA LEU A 633 -31.23 -36.30 -41.21
C LEU A 633 -32.25 -37.00 -40.31
N SER A 634 -32.81 -36.29 -39.33
CA SER A 634 -33.85 -36.85 -38.44
C SER A 634 -35.16 -37.15 -39.16
N LEU A 635 -35.53 -36.34 -40.16
CA LEU A 635 -36.72 -36.54 -40.99
C LEU A 635 -36.57 -37.70 -42.00
N ARG A 636 -35.33 -38.14 -42.28
CA ARG A 636 -35.03 -39.24 -43.21
C ARG A 636 -34.94 -40.62 -42.53
N ARG A 637 -34.96 -40.67 -41.19
CA ARG A 637 -35.02 -41.95 -40.47
C ARG A 637 -36.49 -42.37 -40.36
N PRO A 638 -36.87 -43.55 -40.87
CA PRO A 638 -38.27 -44.03 -40.89
C PRO A 638 -38.83 -44.26 -39.49
#